data_AF-A0A2V5JUR4-F1
#
_entry.id   AF-A0A2V5JUR4-F1
#
_cell.length_a   1.000
_cell.length_b   1.000
_cell.length_c   1.000
_cell.angle_alpha   90.00
_cell.angle_beta   90.00
_cell.angle_gamma   90.00
#
_symmetry.space_group_name_H-M   'P 1'
#
loop_
_entity.id
_entity.type
_entity.pdbx_description
1 polymer ?
#
loop_
_entity_poly.entity_id
_entity_poly.type
_entity_poly.pdbx_seq_one_letter_code
_entity_poly.pdbx_strand_id
1 'polypeptide(L)'
;MQLLSAFSRPQTVPAVTLTAPRKTLWILNSWRDLILYVGTPLFLLPMFLLAQARWSAQDIYLFVGAFGAVGHHLPGMIRAYGDRALFRRFRWRFIFAPIFLLSICVAFYWWDLKGIILIVFFWGVWHGMMQTYGFCRIYDAKTGSFAALTRRLDFATCATWFAAAVLLSPQRMADTLEMYYSSGGPFIPPWLLHNAQQVVLAIAITVTVLFMFNFSRMWAEGKRPNPIKLALLATTIAFWWYCNNGVANVLAGIALFEVYHDVQYLSIVWIYNRSRVEKDSSIGGFMRFVFRRSGSLVGLYVGLCFAYGSLGYFNAHLEIETVKRVLTGVVAASSLLHFYYDGFIWKVRDRSTRENLGLAAGNVAAPSRELLPGWALHGLKWVGVFVVPLGALLIGQSRNKTSEVEQTARIAADLPGSARAHWKYAVKLQKADRLDEALEQYRITLRLNPKEKEPHFGLGQVLAAQSRLTEARIELEEGLRSQPRDGEYHSEYAVVLERLGEKDKSSAEHAAAIRLAPKSGRNHYEFAMFLFRDGKLDQAIPEFEAALKYNPNNPEGHYHLGRALYQKGDFEGTKRHYEETARLDPKAPVHSGLGAVYFRLGQTSEAIAQFKEALRLNPDDAEAAENLRFALSAQGDSRSR
;
A
#
# COMPACT_ATOMS: atom_id res chain seq x y z
N MET A 1 -33.76 -9.77 -49.50
CA MET A 1 -34.13 -9.39 -48.13
C MET A 1 -34.67 -10.63 -47.43
N GLN A 2 -33.82 -11.35 -46.70
CA GLN A 2 -34.21 -12.43 -45.78
C GLN A 2 -33.23 -12.39 -44.60
N LEU A 3 -33.79 -12.23 -43.41
CA LEU A 3 -33.13 -11.99 -42.14
C LEU A 3 -32.27 -13.20 -41.71
N LEU A 4 -30.95 -12.99 -41.64
CA LEU A 4 -30.03 -13.90 -40.95
C LEU A 4 -30.06 -13.57 -39.44
N SER A 5 -30.51 -14.51 -38.62
CA SER A 5 -30.53 -14.39 -37.16
C SER A 5 -29.15 -14.61 -36.54
N ALA A 6 -28.90 -13.99 -35.39
CA ALA A 6 -27.63 -13.94 -34.65
C ALA A 6 -27.15 -15.28 -34.04
N PHE A 7 -27.69 -16.43 -34.48
CA PHE A 7 -27.40 -17.76 -33.92
C PHE A 7 -27.07 -18.82 -34.98
N SER A 8 -26.44 -18.45 -36.10
CA SER A 8 -25.85 -19.43 -37.02
C SER A 8 -24.55 -20.03 -36.42
N ARG A 9 -24.44 -21.36 -36.46
CA ARG A 9 -23.26 -22.11 -35.98
C ARG A 9 -22.01 -21.67 -36.75
N PRO A 10 -20.87 -21.37 -36.09
CA PRO A 10 -19.63 -21.14 -36.81
C PRO A 10 -19.20 -22.45 -37.48
N GLN A 11 -19.04 -22.38 -38.81
CA GLN A 11 -18.46 -23.44 -39.63
C GLN A 11 -17.12 -23.87 -39.04
N THR A 12 -16.97 -25.19 -38.96
CA THR A 12 -15.78 -25.92 -38.53
C THR A 12 -14.57 -25.50 -39.36
N VAL A 13 -13.59 -24.86 -38.72
CA VAL A 13 -12.23 -24.72 -39.26
C VAL A 13 -11.67 -26.14 -39.44
N PRO A 14 -11.16 -26.54 -40.61
CA PRO A 14 -10.55 -27.86 -40.78
C PRO A 14 -9.33 -28.00 -39.86
N ALA A 15 -9.13 -29.21 -39.33
CA ALA A 15 -8.00 -29.52 -38.46
C ALA A 15 -6.68 -29.21 -39.18
N VAL A 16 -5.94 -28.22 -38.66
CA VAL A 16 -4.60 -27.89 -39.14
C VAL A 16 -3.69 -29.08 -38.83
N THR A 17 -3.13 -29.68 -39.88
CA THR A 17 -2.05 -30.66 -39.81
C THR A 17 -0.91 -30.09 -38.98
N LEU A 18 -0.55 -30.79 -37.89
CA LEU A 18 0.55 -30.43 -36.98
C LEU A 18 1.90 -30.57 -37.71
N THR A 19 2.23 -29.59 -38.54
CA THR A 19 3.61 -29.34 -38.97
C THR A 19 4.44 -28.94 -37.75
N ALA A 20 5.66 -29.48 -37.63
CA ALA A 20 6.57 -29.11 -36.55
C ALA A 20 6.72 -27.58 -36.52
N PRO A 21 6.52 -26.90 -35.37
CA PRO A 21 6.55 -25.45 -35.32
C PRO A 21 7.92 -24.95 -35.78
N ARG A 22 7.95 -24.06 -36.78
CA ARG A 22 9.18 -23.37 -37.22
C ARG A 22 9.85 -22.72 -36.00
N LYS A 23 11.17 -22.88 -35.88
CA LYS A 23 11.95 -22.15 -34.87
C LYS A 23 11.77 -20.66 -35.11
N THR A 24 11.36 -19.92 -34.08
CA THR A 24 11.24 -18.47 -34.11
C THR A 24 12.09 -17.86 -33.00
N LEU A 25 12.47 -16.60 -33.16
CA LEU A 25 13.12 -15.85 -32.08
C LEU A 25 12.09 -15.23 -31.12
N TRP A 26 10.86 -15.06 -31.59
CA TRP A 26 9.85 -14.21 -30.96
C TRP A 26 8.77 -15.03 -30.26
N ILE A 27 8.27 -14.52 -29.13
CA ILE A 27 7.06 -15.01 -28.46
C ILE A 27 5.85 -14.68 -29.32
N LEU A 28 5.77 -13.42 -29.77
CA LEU A 28 4.73 -12.91 -30.65
C LEU A 28 5.29 -12.66 -32.04
N ASN A 29 5.96 -11.52 -32.20
CA ASN A 29 6.67 -11.09 -33.41
C ASN A 29 7.70 -10.03 -33.01
N SER A 30 8.56 -9.65 -33.94
CA SER A 30 9.68 -8.73 -33.69
C SER A 30 9.25 -7.44 -33.00
N TRP A 31 8.30 -6.72 -33.58
CA TRP A 31 7.93 -5.41 -33.06
C TRP A 31 7.19 -5.48 -31.72
N ARG A 32 6.26 -6.44 -31.55
CA ARG A 32 5.49 -6.55 -30.31
C ARG A 32 6.35 -7.01 -29.14
N ASP A 33 7.27 -7.96 -29.36
CA ASP A 33 8.20 -8.39 -28.31
C ASP A 33 9.13 -7.24 -27.89
N LEU A 34 9.64 -6.49 -28.86
CA LEU A 34 10.49 -5.33 -28.60
C LEU A 34 9.75 -4.23 -27.83
N ILE A 35 8.47 -3.96 -28.10
CA ILE A 35 7.70 -2.97 -27.34
C ILE A 35 7.27 -3.48 -25.97
N LEU A 36 6.64 -4.67 -25.91
CA LEU A 36 5.89 -5.11 -24.73
C LEU A 36 6.74 -5.86 -23.71
N TYR A 37 7.84 -6.48 -24.14
CA TYR A 37 8.70 -7.26 -23.25
C TYR A 37 10.03 -6.58 -22.98
N VAL A 38 10.69 -6.03 -24.01
CA VAL A 38 12.05 -5.49 -23.88
C VAL A 38 12.06 -3.98 -23.62
N GLY A 39 11.39 -3.21 -24.48
CA GLY A 39 11.51 -1.76 -24.59
C GLY A 39 10.42 -0.96 -23.87
N THR A 40 9.50 -1.59 -23.15
CA THR A 40 8.47 -0.91 -22.35
C THR A 40 9.06 0.17 -21.43
N PRO A 41 10.21 -0.03 -20.75
CA PRO A 41 10.83 1.01 -19.95
C PRO A 41 11.10 2.33 -20.70
N LEU A 42 11.45 2.27 -21.99
CA LEU A 42 11.76 3.46 -22.80
C LEU A 42 10.53 4.35 -23.02
N PHE A 43 9.33 3.77 -23.04
CA PHE A 43 8.07 4.50 -23.14
C PHE A 43 7.56 4.91 -21.76
N LEU A 44 7.74 4.04 -20.77
CA LEU A 44 7.22 4.24 -19.43
C LEU A 44 7.88 5.41 -18.72
N LEU A 45 9.21 5.58 -18.87
CA LEU A 45 9.95 6.66 -18.21
C LEU A 45 9.44 8.08 -18.60
N PRO A 46 9.32 8.45 -19.90
CA PRO A 46 8.73 9.74 -20.28
C PRO A 46 7.29 9.92 -19.81
N MET A 47 6.45 8.89 -19.93
CA MET A 47 5.05 8.97 -19.46
C MET A 47 4.97 9.21 -17.97
N PHE A 48 5.84 8.56 -17.19
CA PHE A 48 5.89 8.71 -15.75
C PHE A 48 6.37 10.10 -15.33
N LEU A 49 7.37 10.67 -16.01
CA LEU A 49 7.80 12.05 -15.78
C LEU A 49 6.67 13.05 -16.08
N LEU A 50 5.89 12.82 -17.15
CA LEU A 50 4.72 13.63 -17.47
C LEU A 50 3.59 13.49 -16.43
N ALA A 51 3.44 12.31 -15.82
CA ALA A 51 2.50 12.07 -14.74
C ALA A 51 2.93 12.79 -13.44
N GLN A 52 4.22 12.72 -13.09
CA GLN A 52 4.79 13.42 -11.93
C GLN A 52 4.71 14.95 -12.03
N ALA A 53 4.55 15.49 -13.23
CA ALA A 53 4.28 16.92 -13.41
C ALA A 53 2.88 17.34 -12.92
N ARG A 54 1.97 16.39 -12.68
CA ARG A 54 0.57 16.65 -12.28
C ARG A 54 0.15 15.95 -11.00
N TRP A 55 0.76 14.82 -10.68
CA TRP A 55 0.39 13.96 -9.56
C TRP A 55 1.60 13.66 -8.67
N SER A 56 1.37 13.50 -7.37
CA SER A 56 2.42 13.09 -6.45
C SER A 56 2.84 11.65 -6.71
N ALA A 57 4.03 11.26 -6.22
CA ALA A 57 4.46 9.87 -6.28
C ALA A 57 3.50 8.92 -5.54
N GLN A 58 2.89 9.40 -4.45
CA GLN A 58 1.87 8.69 -3.68
C GLN A 58 0.59 8.48 -4.50
N ASP A 59 0.08 9.50 -5.18
CA ASP A 59 -1.12 9.39 -6.02
C ASP A 59 -0.91 8.39 -7.16
N ILE A 60 0.26 8.48 -7.81
CA ILE A 60 0.62 7.55 -8.88
C ILE A 60 0.73 6.13 -8.31
N TYR A 61 1.38 5.97 -7.15
CA TYR A 61 1.48 4.67 -6.49
C TYR A 61 0.11 4.10 -6.08
N LEU A 62 -0.81 4.93 -5.56
CA LEU A 62 -2.16 4.50 -5.21
C LEU A 62 -2.96 4.09 -6.45
N PHE A 63 -2.87 4.87 -7.53
CA PHE A 63 -3.51 4.56 -8.80
C PHE A 63 -2.97 3.25 -9.38
N VAL A 64 -1.64 3.11 -9.48
CA VAL A 64 -0.99 1.90 -9.98
C VAL A 64 -1.23 0.72 -9.05
N GLY A 65 -1.20 0.92 -7.73
CA GLY A 65 -1.47 -0.13 -6.75
C GLY A 65 -2.90 -0.66 -6.86
N ALA A 66 -3.88 0.22 -7.04
CA ALA A 66 -5.26 -0.18 -7.25
C ALA A 66 -5.46 -0.88 -8.60
N PHE A 67 -5.11 -0.23 -9.70
CA PHE A 67 -5.51 -0.69 -11.03
C PHE A 67 -4.47 -1.55 -11.75
N GLY A 68 -3.19 -1.27 -11.53
CA GLY A 68 -2.09 -2.11 -11.96
C GLY A 68 -2.01 -3.33 -11.07
N ALA A 69 -1.54 -3.17 -9.83
CA ALA A 69 -1.19 -4.27 -8.94
C ALA A 69 -2.40 -5.14 -8.54
N VAL A 70 -3.54 -4.57 -8.09
CA VAL A 70 -4.71 -5.40 -7.74
C VAL A 70 -5.51 -5.82 -8.97
N GLY A 71 -5.67 -4.91 -9.94
CA GLY A 71 -6.47 -5.16 -11.14
C GLY A 71 -6.00 -6.35 -11.96
N HIS A 72 -4.68 -6.56 -12.09
CA HIS A 72 -4.12 -7.67 -12.88
C HIS A 72 -4.27 -9.05 -12.23
N HIS A 73 -4.70 -9.14 -10.97
CA HIS A 73 -5.02 -10.42 -10.35
C HIS A 73 -6.18 -11.15 -11.05
N LEU A 74 -7.17 -10.38 -11.52
CA LEU A 74 -8.41 -10.88 -12.11
C LEU A 74 -8.17 -11.85 -13.29
N PRO A 75 -7.31 -11.54 -14.27
CA PRO A 75 -6.93 -12.46 -15.35
C PRO A 75 -6.58 -13.89 -14.91
N GLY A 76 -5.80 -14.04 -13.83
CA GLY A 76 -5.40 -15.34 -13.29
C GLY A 76 -6.60 -16.11 -12.73
N MET A 77 -7.51 -15.41 -12.05
CA MET A 77 -8.75 -15.97 -11.51
C MET A 77 -9.73 -16.39 -12.63
N ILE A 78 -9.95 -15.51 -13.62
CA ILE A 78 -10.79 -15.82 -14.79
C ILE A 78 -10.31 -17.10 -15.46
N ARG A 79 -8.99 -17.30 -15.57
CA ARG A 79 -8.43 -18.54 -16.09
C ARG A 79 -8.68 -19.73 -15.17
N ALA A 80 -8.38 -19.61 -13.88
CA ALA A 80 -8.49 -20.72 -12.92
C ALA A 80 -9.91 -21.29 -12.84
N TYR A 81 -10.92 -20.42 -12.90
CA TYR A 81 -12.34 -20.82 -12.80
C TYR A 81 -13.06 -20.93 -14.15
N GLY A 82 -12.57 -20.26 -15.20
CA GLY A 82 -13.16 -20.30 -16.54
C GLY A 82 -12.76 -21.53 -17.35
N ASP A 83 -11.67 -22.20 -16.99
CA ASP A 83 -11.23 -23.45 -17.62
C ASP A 83 -11.73 -24.68 -16.86
N ARG A 84 -12.75 -25.34 -17.42
CA ARG A 84 -13.34 -26.56 -16.83
C ARG A 84 -12.35 -27.71 -16.67
N ALA A 85 -11.41 -27.89 -17.60
CA ALA A 85 -10.46 -28.99 -17.55
C ALA A 85 -9.40 -28.74 -16.47
N LEU A 86 -8.84 -27.53 -16.42
CA LEU A 86 -7.88 -27.12 -15.39
C LEU A 86 -8.55 -27.12 -14.01
N PHE A 87 -9.76 -26.57 -13.89
CA PHE A 87 -10.51 -26.56 -12.64
C PHE A 87 -10.77 -27.99 -12.15
N ARG A 88 -11.26 -28.91 -13.01
CA ARG A 88 -11.48 -30.31 -12.62
C ARG A 88 -10.20 -30.99 -12.13
N ARG A 89 -9.06 -30.75 -12.80
CA ARG A 89 -7.76 -31.31 -12.43
C ARG A 89 -7.27 -30.83 -11.05
N PHE A 90 -7.56 -29.58 -10.69
CA PHE A 90 -7.08 -28.97 -9.44
C PHE A 90 -8.21 -28.55 -8.48
N ARG A 91 -9.41 -29.14 -8.61
CA ARG A 91 -10.66 -28.67 -7.98
C ARG A 91 -10.52 -28.36 -6.50
N TRP A 92 -9.94 -29.28 -5.74
CA TRP A 92 -9.80 -29.14 -4.30
C TRP A 92 -8.83 -28.02 -3.93
N ARG A 93 -7.77 -27.82 -4.72
CA ARG A 93 -6.85 -26.70 -4.50
C ARG A 93 -7.50 -25.37 -4.83
N PHE A 94 -8.30 -25.29 -5.88
CA PHE A 94 -9.00 -24.05 -6.27
C PHE A 94 -10.22 -23.71 -5.41
N ILE A 95 -10.70 -24.66 -4.61
CA ILE A 95 -11.74 -24.44 -3.59
C ILE A 95 -11.10 -24.06 -2.25
N PHE A 96 -10.14 -24.83 -1.76
CA PHE A 96 -9.60 -24.64 -0.41
C PHE A 96 -8.55 -23.54 -0.30
N ALA A 97 -7.70 -23.32 -1.31
CA ALA A 97 -6.65 -22.30 -1.22
C ALA A 97 -7.21 -20.87 -1.07
N PRO A 98 -8.24 -20.43 -1.82
CA PRO A 98 -8.85 -19.11 -1.63
C PRO A 98 -9.45 -18.94 -0.23
N ILE A 99 -10.20 -19.95 0.25
CA ILE A 99 -10.83 -19.90 1.57
C ILE A 99 -9.75 -19.78 2.64
N PHE A 100 -8.73 -20.63 2.58
CA PHE A 100 -7.60 -20.63 3.50
C PHE A 100 -6.85 -19.29 3.52
N LEU A 101 -6.46 -18.78 2.35
CA LEU A 101 -5.72 -17.51 2.25
C LEU A 101 -6.57 -16.32 2.69
N LEU A 102 -7.86 -16.31 2.33
CA LEU A 102 -8.78 -15.27 2.78
C LEU A 102 -8.91 -15.26 4.30
N SER A 103 -9.18 -16.42 4.90
CA SER A 103 -9.30 -16.53 6.36
C SER A 103 -8.03 -16.11 7.09
N ILE A 104 -6.86 -16.54 6.61
CA ILE A 104 -5.58 -16.18 7.23
C ILE A 104 -5.27 -14.70 7.06
N CYS A 105 -5.35 -14.15 5.85
CA CYS A 105 -5.03 -12.74 5.63
C CYS A 105 -5.98 -11.85 6.44
N VAL A 106 -7.29 -12.09 6.38
CA VAL A 106 -8.25 -11.29 7.17
C VAL A 106 -7.95 -11.39 8.67
N ALA A 107 -7.67 -12.59 9.20
CA ALA A 107 -7.30 -12.75 10.60
C ALA A 107 -6.04 -11.97 10.98
N PHE A 108 -4.99 -12.00 10.15
CA PHE A 108 -3.76 -11.27 10.40
C PHE A 108 -3.98 -9.76 10.42
N TYR A 109 -4.70 -9.20 9.46
CA TYR A 109 -4.99 -7.76 9.46
C TYR A 109 -5.97 -7.35 10.55
N TRP A 110 -6.92 -8.21 10.91
CA TRP A 110 -7.86 -7.97 12.02
C TRP A 110 -7.11 -7.78 13.34
N TRP A 111 -6.16 -8.67 13.65
CA TRP A 111 -5.34 -8.63 14.87
C TRP A 111 -4.01 -7.87 14.73
N ASP A 112 -3.84 -7.11 13.65
CA ASP A 112 -2.65 -6.31 13.38
C ASP A 112 -1.31 -7.09 13.41
N LEU A 113 -1.34 -8.33 12.93
CA LEU A 113 -0.19 -9.22 12.85
C LEU A 113 0.62 -8.91 11.58
N LYS A 114 1.79 -8.28 11.75
CA LYS A 114 2.53 -7.68 10.63
C LYS A 114 3.26 -8.69 9.75
N GLY A 115 3.52 -9.91 10.26
CA GLY A 115 4.28 -10.92 9.54
C GLY A 115 3.72 -11.32 8.17
N ILE A 116 2.39 -11.21 7.96
CA ILE A 116 1.79 -11.48 6.64
C ILE A 116 2.22 -10.45 5.59
N ILE A 117 2.47 -9.20 6.00
CA ILE A 117 2.89 -8.12 5.12
C ILE A 117 4.27 -8.44 4.55
N LEU A 118 5.16 -8.98 5.37
CA LEU A 118 6.49 -9.41 4.96
C LEU A 118 6.42 -10.56 3.94
N ILE A 119 5.47 -11.49 4.12
CA ILE A 119 5.21 -12.56 3.15
C ILE A 119 4.74 -11.98 1.82
N VAL A 120 3.74 -11.11 1.83
CA VAL A 120 3.21 -10.47 0.61
C VAL A 120 4.32 -9.71 -0.12
N PHE A 121 5.13 -8.95 0.61
CA PHE A 121 6.26 -8.20 0.06
C PHE A 121 7.30 -9.10 -0.63
N PHE A 122 7.86 -10.08 0.08
CA PHE A 122 8.87 -10.97 -0.51
C PHE A 122 8.31 -11.82 -1.64
N TRP A 123 7.04 -12.21 -1.54
CA TRP A 123 6.39 -12.98 -2.57
C TRP A 123 6.13 -12.16 -3.83
N GLY A 124 5.87 -10.84 -3.71
CA GLY A 124 5.81 -9.93 -4.85
C GLY A 124 7.15 -9.85 -5.61
N VAL A 125 8.27 -9.69 -4.90
CA VAL A 125 9.62 -9.71 -5.50
C VAL A 125 9.91 -11.05 -6.18
N TRP A 126 9.57 -12.15 -5.51
CA TRP A 126 9.70 -13.51 -6.07
C TRP A 126 8.84 -13.69 -7.32
N HIS A 127 7.61 -13.17 -7.31
CA HIS A 127 6.68 -13.24 -8.42
C HIS A 127 7.23 -12.52 -9.66
N GLY A 128 7.69 -11.28 -9.52
CA GLY A 128 8.33 -10.52 -10.59
C GLY A 128 9.56 -11.26 -11.15
N MET A 129 10.42 -11.79 -10.28
CA MET A 129 11.58 -12.60 -10.67
C MET A 129 11.17 -13.86 -11.46
N MET A 130 10.15 -14.59 -11.00
CA MET A 130 9.65 -15.80 -11.65
C MET A 130 9.01 -15.52 -13.00
N GLN A 131 8.36 -14.37 -13.18
CA GLN A 131 7.87 -13.91 -14.49
C GLN A 131 9.03 -13.72 -15.47
N THR A 132 10.08 -12.98 -15.09
CA THR A 132 11.25 -12.76 -15.94
C THR A 132 11.93 -14.08 -16.32
N TYR A 133 12.12 -14.97 -15.35
CA TYR A 133 12.66 -16.31 -15.60
C TYR A 133 11.72 -17.14 -16.49
N GLY A 134 10.40 -17.01 -16.33
CA GLY A 134 9.39 -17.63 -17.17
C GLY A 134 9.53 -17.23 -18.64
N PHE A 135 9.66 -15.92 -18.93
CA PHE A 135 9.92 -15.43 -20.28
C PHE A 135 11.23 -15.97 -20.87
N CYS A 136 12.30 -16.05 -20.07
CA CYS A 136 13.55 -16.67 -20.51
C CYS A 136 13.34 -18.11 -21.00
N ARG A 137 12.49 -18.87 -20.32
CA ARG A 137 12.15 -20.24 -20.70
C ARG A 137 11.30 -20.33 -21.96
N ILE A 138 10.41 -19.38 -22.19
CA ILE A 138 9.62 -19.31 -23.42
C ILE A 138 10.55 -19.00 -24.60
N TYR A 139 11.45 -18.00 -24.48
CA TYR A 139 12.40 -17.65 -25.53
C TYR A 139 13.36 -18.79 -25.89
N ASP A 140 13.86 -19.52 -24.89
CA ASP A 140 14.68 -20.71 -25.12
C ASP A 140 13.89 -21.81 -25.82
N ALA A 141 12.63 -22.03 -25.43
CA ALA A 141 11.78 -23.03 -26.06
C ALA A 141 11.45 -22.68 -27.53
N LYS A 142 11.36 -21.39 -27.89
CA LYS A 142 11.16 -20.93 -29.27
C LYS A 142 12.34 -21.24 -30.20
N THR A 143 13.56 -21.25 -29.67
CA THR A 143 14.77 -21.68 -30.41
C THR A 143 15.09 -23.16 -30.26
N GLY A 144 14.36 -23.88 -29.40
CA GLY A 144 14.54 -25.31 -29.12
C GLY A 144 15.66 -25.62 -28.11
N SER A 145 16.07 -24.64 -27.31
CA SER A 145 17.05 -24.82 -26.23
C SER A 145 16.38 -25.37 -24.95
N PHE A 146 16.87 -26.51 -24.45
CA PHE A 146 16.44 -27.10 -23.17
C PHE A 146 17.63 -27.43 -22.26
N ALA A 147 18.78 -26.80 -22.48
CA ALA A 147 20.00 -27.07 -21.75
C ALA A 147 19.84 -26.80 -20.24
N ALA A 148 20.18 -27.80 -19.42
CA ALA A 148 20.02 -27.71 -17.96
C ALA A 148 20.88 -26.61 -17.32
N LEU A 149 22.11 -26.42 -17.80
CA LEU A 149 23.01 -25.37 -17.31
C LEU A 149 22.46 -23.97 -17.62
N THR A 150 22.03 -23.72 -18.85
CA THR A 150 21.40 -22.44 -19.25
C THR A 150 20.19 -22.13 -18.39
N ARG A 151 19.33 -23.13 -18.16
CA ARG A 151 18.18 -22.97 -17.28
C ARG A 151 18.56 -22.58 -15.84
N ARG A 152 19.60 -23.21 -15.28
CA ARG A 152 20.09 -22.92 -13.93
C ARG A 152 20.70 -21.52 -13.85
N LEU A 153 21.50 -21.13 -14.85
CA LEU A 153 22.11 -19.80 -14.91
C LEU A 153 21.07 -18.71 -15.12
N ASP A 154 20.09 -18.89 -16.00
CA ASP A 154 18.99 -17.92 -16.16
C ASP A 154 18.23 -17.71 -14.85
N PHE A 155 17.92 -18.79 -14.11
CA PHE A 155 17.27 -18.68 -12.79
C PHE A 155 18.16 -17.96 -11.78
N ALA A 156 19.43 -18.34 -11.70
CA ALA A 156 20.39 -17.73 -10.79
C ALA A 156 20.54 -16.23 -11.09
N THR A 157 20.69 -15.83 -12.36
CA THR A 157 20.80 -14.43 -12.77
C THR A 157 19.57 -13.63 -12.34
N CYS A 158 18.36 -14.13 -12.59
CA CYS A 158 17.14 -13.47 -12.12
C CYS A 158 17.13 -13.35 -10.59
N ALA A 159 17.37 -14.46 -9.87
CA ALA A 159 17.31 -14.48 -8.41
C ALA A 159 18.31 -13.54 -7.76
N THR A 160 19.56 -13.56 -8.19
CA THR A 160 20.63 -12.76 -7.58
C THR A 160 20.45 -11.28 -7.84
N TRP A 161 20.04 -10.88 -9.05
CA TRP A 161 19.85 -9.46 -9.37
C TRP A 161 18.56 -8.89 -8.79
N PHE A 162 17.48 -9.68 -8.71
CA PHE A 162 16.27 -9.22 -8.01
C PHE A 162 16.54 -9.02 -6.52
N ALA A 163 17.25 -9.96 -5.88
CA ALA A 163 17.67 -9.83 -4.48
C ALA A 163 18.64 -8.66 -4.26
N ALA A 164 19.67 -8.52 -5.12
CA ALA A 164 20.67 -7.46 -5.01
C ALA A 164 20.04 -6.06 -5.08
N ALA A 165 19.12 -5.83 -6.01
CA ALA A 165 18.48 -4.52 -6.16
C ALA A 165 17.65 -4.11 -4.93
N VAL A 166 17.06 -5.06 -4.20
CA VAL A 166 16.33 -4.79 -2.94
C VAL A 166 17.31 -4.59 -1.79
N LEU A 167 18.25 -5.54 -1.61
CA LEU A 167 19.18 -5.54 -0.47
C LEU A 167 20.16 -4.38 -0.49
N LEU A 168 20.55 -3.92 -1.68
CA LEU A 168 21.49 -2.80 -1.85
C LEU A 168 20.80 -1.44 -1.94
N SER A 169 19.47 -1.39 -1.97
CA SER A 169 18.72 -0.14 -1.94
C SER A 169 18.52 0.33 -0.51
N PRO A 170 19.13 1.46 -0.09
CA PRO A 170 18.95 1.97 1.28
C PRO A 170 17.49 2.28 1.58
N GLN A 171 16.76 2.85 0.61
CA GLN A 171 15.36 3.20 0.77
C GLN A 171 14.47 1.97 0.93
N ARG A 172 14.69 0.91 0.13
CA ARG A 172 13.95 -0.36 0.26
C ARG A 172 14.31 -1.10 1.53
N MET A 173 15.58 -1.06 1.93
CA MET A 173 16.02 -1.68 3.17
C MET A 173 15.42 -0.99 4.39
N ALA A 174 15.22 0.33 4.36
CA ALA A 174 14.50 1.04 5.41
C ALA A 174 13.06 0.52 5.60
N ASP A 175 12.33 0.29 4.50
CA ASP A 175 11.00 -0.36 4.54
C ASP A 175 11.07 -1.81 5.03
N THR A 176 12.04 -2.56 4.52
CA THR A 176 12.18 -4.00 4.81
C THR A 176 12.53 -4.25 6.27
N LEU A 177 13.47 -3.49 6.84
CA LEU A 177 13.87 -3.62 8.24
C LEU A 177 12.76 -3.14 9.18
N GLU A 178 12.08 -2.04 8.87
CA GLU A 178 10.94 -1.60 9.70
C GLU A 178 9.84 -2.67 9.72
N MET A 179 9.49 -3.23 8.57
CA MET A 179 8.50 -4.29 8.49
C MET A 179 8.95 -5.56 9.22
N TYR A 180 10.22 -5.92 9.10
CA TYR A 180 10.79 -7.07 9.78
C TYR A 180 10.77 -6.91 11.32
N TYR A 181 11.24 -5.78 11.84
CA TYR A 181 11.26 -5.52 13.29
C TYR A 181 9.85 -5.34 13.87
N SER A 182 8.95 -4.65 13.16
CA SER A 182 7.54 -4.52 13.56
C SER A 182 6.78 -5.85 13.50
N SER A 183 7.25 -6.80 12.68
CA SER A 183 6.75 -8.18 12.67
C SER A 183 7.36 -9.06 13.76
N GLY A 184 8.19 -8.53 14.66
CA GLY A 184 8.84 -9.31 15.71
C GLY A 184 10.16 -9.96 15.32
N GLY A 185 10.76 -9.55 14.20
CA GLY A 185 12.09 -10.00 13.79
C GLY A 185 13.15 -9.62 14.81
N PRO A 186 14.09 -10.52 15.15
CA PRO A 186 15.23 -10.17 16.01
C PRO A 186 16.11 -9.10 15.37
N PHE A 187 16.80 -8.32 16.19
CA PHE A 187 17.75 -7.33 15.69
C PHE A 187 18.82 -7.95 14.79
N ILE A 188 19.07 -7.34 13.63
CA ILE A 188 20.13 -7.74 12.69
C ILE A 188 21.34 -6.83 12.94
N PRO A 189 22.49 -7.38 13.37
CA PRO A 189 23.69 -6.57 13.55
C PRO A 189 24.12 -5.89 12.24
N PRO A 190 24.64 -4.64 12.29
CA PRO A 190 24.94 -3.89 11.06
C PRO A 190 26.02 -4.56 10.21
N TRP A 191 27.03 -5.16 10.85
CA TRP A 191 28.06 -5.93 10.18
C TRP A 191 27.49 -7.12 9.40
N LEU A 192 26.44 -7.78 9.93
CA LEU A 192 25.82 -8.94 9.29
C LEU A 192 25.04 -8.51 8.06
N LEU A 193 24.29 -7.41 8.15
CA LEU A 193 23.59 -6.82 7.02
C LEU A 193 24.57 -6.41 5.92
N HIS A 194 25.65 -5.70 6.29
CA HIS A 194 26.66 -5.25 5.34
C HIS A 194 27.37 -6.44 4.64
N ASN A 195 27.76 -7.46 5.41
CA ASN A 195 28.37 -8.65 4.83
C ASN A 195 27.41 -9.40 3.89
N ALA A 196 26.13 -9.52 4.28
CA ALA A 196 25.12 -10.12 3.41
C ALA A 196 24.96 -9.35 2.09
N GLN A 197 24.96 -8.01 2.14
CA GLN A 197 24.92 -7.15 0.95
C GLN A 197 26.12 -7.39 0.04
N GLN A 198 27.35 -7.43 0.58
CA GLN A 198 28.56 -7.68 -0.20
C GLN A 198 28.58 -9.09 -0.82
N VAL A 199 28.16 -10.10 -0.05
CA VAL A 199 28.08 -11.48 -0.53
C VAL A 199 27.07 -11.60 -1.67
N VAL A 200 25.88 -11.01 -1.53
CA VAL A 200 24.87 -11.04 -2.60
C VAL A 200 25.36 -10.34 -3.86
N LEU A 201 26.04 -9.20 -3.73
CA LEU A 201 26.65 -8.50 -4.87
C LEU A 201 27.72 -9.35 -5.56
N ALA A 202 28.63 -9.95 -4.80
CA ALA A 202 29.67 -10.84 -5.34
C ALA A 202 29.08 -12.06 -6.06
N ILE A 203 28.02 -12.66 -5.51
CA ILE A 203 27.28 -13.76 -6.15
C ILE A 203 26.63 -13.28 -7.45
N ALA A 204 25.96 -12.12 -7.44
CA ALA A 204 25.31 -11.57 -8.64
C ALA A 204 26.31 -11.32 -9.78
N ILE A 205 27.47 -10.74 -9.47
CA ILE A 205 28.56 -10.54 -10.44
C ILE A 205 29.07 -11.88 -10.97
N THR A 206 29.38 -12.82 -10.08
CA THR A 206 29.89 -14.15 -10.45
C THR A 206 28.91 -14.91 -11.35
N VAL A 207 27.64 -14.94 -10.98
CA VAL A 207 26.58 -15.58 -11.77
C VAL A 207 26.42 -14.91 -13.13
N THR A 208 26.56 -13.59 -13.21
CA THR A 208 26.53 -12.85 -14.48
C THR A 208 27.68 -13.25 -15.39
N VAL A 209 28.91 -13.33 -14.86
CA VAL A 209 30.08 -13.79 -15.62
C VAL A 209 29.88 -15.21 -16.14
N LEU A 210 29.40 -16.13 -15.29
CA LEU A 210 29.11 -17.51 -15.69
C LEU A 210 27.99 -17.59 -16.74
N PHE A 211 26.95 -16.78 -16.59
CA PHE A 211 25.87 -16.66 -17.56
C PHE A 211 26.40 -16.18 -18.92
N MET A 212 27.19 -15.10 -18.96
CA MET A 212 27.76 -14.55 -20.18
C MET A 212 28.74 -15.52 -20.84
N PHE A 213 29.60 -16.17 -20.05
CA PHE A 213 30.50 -17.21 -20.55
C PHE A 213 29.71 -18.35 -21.20
N ASN A 214 28.67 -18.88 -20.53
CA ASN A 214 27.84 -19.94 -21.09
C ASN A 214 27.06 -19.47 -22.34
N PHE A 215 26.56 -18.23 -22.35
CA PHE A 215 25.87 -17.66 -23.50
C PHE A 215 26.80 -17.58 -24.73
N SER A 216 28.00 -17.03 -24.55
CA SER A 216 29.03 -16.94 -25.60
C SER A 216 29.50 -18.31 -26.07
N ARG A 217 29.73 -19.25 -25.15
CA ARG A 217 30.10 -20.64 -25.48
C ARG A 217 29.02 -21.33 -26.31
N MET A 218 27.74 -21.21 -25.93
CA MET A 218 26.64 -21.77 -26.72
C MET A 218 26.53 -21.14 -28.11
N TRP A 219 26.86 -19.86 -28.22
CA TRP A 219 26.91 -19.17 -29.51
C TRP A 219 28.04 -19.73 -30.39
N ALA A 220 29.25 -19.86 -29.84
CA ALA A 220 30.42 -20.43 -30.52
C ALA A 220 30.20 -21.90 -30.95
N GLU A 221 29.50 -22.70 -30.14
CA GLU A 221 29.13 -24.09 -30.45
C GLU A 221 27.99 -24.22 -31.48
N GLY A 222 27.51 -23.11 -32.08
CA GLY A 222 26.43 -23.14 -33.08
C GLY A 222 25.04 -23.42 -32.53
N LYS A 223 24.88 -23.54 -31.20
CA LYS A 223 23.59 -23.76 -30.52
C LYS A 223 22.72 -22.49 -30.48
N ARG A 224 23.31 -21.31 -30.74
CA ARG A 224 22.67 -19.99 -30.93
C ARG A 224 21.53 -19.72 -29.92
N PRO A 225 21.87 -19.40 -28.65
CA PRO A 225 20.87 -19.02 -27.66
C PRO A 225 20.08 -17.78 -28.12
N ASN A 226 18.85 -17.63 -27.64
CA ASN A 226 17.96 -16.57 -28.11
C ASN A 226 18.51 -15.17 -27.71
N PRO A 227 18.85 -14.27 -28.66
CA PRO A 227 19.39 -12.95 -28.34
C PRO A 227 18.36 -12.02 -27.67
N ILE A 228 17.07 -12.23 -27.92
CA ILE A 228 15.99 -11.43 -27.32
C ILE A 228 15.86 -11.74 -25.82
N LYS A 229 16.19 -12.97 -25.41
CA LYS A 229 16.30 -13.32 -23.99
C LYS A 229 17.37 -12.48 -23.28
N LEU A 230 18.53 -12.30 -23.91
CA LEU A 230 19.60 -11.47 -23.35
C LEU A 230 19.15 -10.02 -23.23
N ALA A 231 18.50 -9.48 -24.26
CA ALA A 231 17.95 -8.13 -24.24
C ALA A 231 16.89 -7.95 -23.14
N LEU A 232 15.95 -8.90 -23.01
CA LEU A 232 14.96 -8.91 -21.92
C LEU A 232 15.62 -8.91 -20.54
N LEU A 233 16.59 -9.79 -20.30
CA LEU A 233 17.28 -9.86 -19.01
C LEU A 233 17.99 -8.56 -18.70
N ALA A 234 18.73 -8.00 -19.67
CA ALA A 234 19.43 -6.73 -19.51
C ALA A 234 18.45 -5.59 -19.18
N THR A 235 17.36 -5.44 -19.95
CA THR A 235 16.41 -4.35 -19.71
C THR A 235 15.61 -4.53 -18.42
N THR A 236 15.16 -5.75 -18.11
CA THR A 236 14.42 -6.01 -16.88
C THR A 236 15.27 -5.80 -15.63
N ILE A 237 16.51 -6.30 -15.62
CA ILE A 237 17.42 -6.14 -14.48
C ILE A 237 17.83 -4.68 -14.32
N ALA A 238 18.19 -3.99 -15.41
CA ALA A 238 18.55 -2.58 -15.36
C ALA A 238 17.37 -1.72 -14.89
N PHE A 239 16.16 -2.01 -15.38
CA PHE A 239 14.97 -1.27 -14.98
C PHE A 239 14.55 -1.57 -13.53
N TRP A 240 14.62 -2.83 -13.08
CA TRP A 240 14.42 -3.18 -11.68
C TRP A 240 15.43 -2.50 -10.77
N TRP A 241 16.70 -2.49 -11.16
CA TRP A 241 17.75 -1.77 -10.43
C TRP A 241 17.44 -0.27 -10.36
N TYR A 242 17.12 0.36 -11.49
CA TYR A 242 16.73 1.77 -11.55
C TYR A 242 15.53 2.07 -10.64
N CYS A 243 14.48 1.25 -10.69
CA CYS A 243 13.29 1.43 -9.86
C CYS A 243 13.60 1.34 -8.36
N ASN A 244 14.57 0.53 -7.94
CA ASN A 244 14.92 0.38 -6.52
C ASN A 244 16.02 1.34 -6.04
N ASN A 245 16.96 1.71 -6.91
CA ASN A 245 18.19 2.41 -6.53
C ASN A 245 18.40 3.74 -7.28
N GLY A 246 17.76 3.94 -8.43
CA GLY A 246 17.90 5.14 -9.26
C GLY A 246 16.75 6.15 -9.10
N VAL A 247 15.58 5.70 -8.63
CA VAL A 247 14.43 6.58 -8.35
C VAL A 247 14.51 7.04 -6.90
N ALA A 248 14.52 8.36 -6.68
CA ALA A 248 14.66 8.96 -5.35
C ALA A 248 13.50 8.58 -4.40
N ASN A 249 12.27 8.64 -4.91
CA ASN A 249 11.08 8.20 -4.18
C ASN A 249 10.82 6.71 -4.44
N VAL A 250 10.90 5.89 -3.39
CA VAL A 250 10.77 4.44 -3.52
C VAL A 250 9.40 4.01 -4.05
N LEU A 251 8.32 4.73 -3.69
CA LEU A 251 6.94 4.41 -4.09
C LEU A 251 6.74 4.59 -5.59
N ALA A 252 7.30 5.68 -6.13
CA ALA A 252 7.39 5.90 -7.57
C ALA A 252 8.15 4.76 -8.27
N GLY A 253 9.26 4.31 -7.67
CA GLY A 253 10.02 3.15 -8.14
C GLY A 253 9.21 1.86 -8.18
N ILE A 254 8.43 1.57 -7.14
CA ILE A 254 7.50 0.41 -7.13
C ILE A 254 6.51 0.54 -8.29
N ALA A 255 5.83 1.68 -8.39
CA ALA A 255 4.79 1.90 -9.38
C ALA A 255 5.31 1.72 -10.81
N LEU A 256 6.51 2.25 -11.12
CA LEU A 256 7.18 2.05 -12.40
C LEU A 256 7.38 0.57 -12.74
N PHE A 257 7.92 -0.21 -11.81
CA PHE A 257 8.17 -1.63 -12.07
C PHE A 257 6.87 -2.43 -12.18
N GLU A 258 5.87 -2.15 -11.34
CA GLU A 258 4.55 -2.80 -11.40
C GLU A 258 3.91 -2.58 -12.77
N VAL A 259 3.90 -1.34 -13.30
CA VAL A 259 3.34 -1.10 -14.65
C VAL A 259 4.10 -1.88 -15.72
N TYR A 260 5.43 -1.95 -15.64
CA TYR A 260 6.21 -2.77 -16.58
C TYR A 260 5.85 -4.26 -16.48
N HIS A 261 5.79 -4.78 -15.25
CA HIS A 261 5.38 -6.13 -14.95
C HIS A 261 3.99 -6.44 -15.53
N ASP A 262 3.01 -5.53 -15.33
CA ASP A 262 1.63 -5.66 -15.79
C ASP A 262 1.51 -5.68 -17.31
N VAL A 263 2.25 -4.81 -18.02
CA VAL A 263 2.26 -4.79 -19.49
C VAL A 263 2.73 -6.14 -20.05
N GLN A 264 3.81 -6.67 -19.50
CA GLN A 264 4.32 -7.98 -19.88
C GLN A 264 3.30 -9.09 -19.56
N TYR A 265 2.72 -9.07 -18.36
CA TYR A 265 1.79 -10.07 -17.88
C TYR A 265 0.48 -10.08 -18.68
N LEU A 266 -0.20 -8.93 -18.79
CA LEU A 266 -1.47 -8.80 -19.48
C LEU A 266 -1.35 -9.19 -20.95
N SER A 267 -0.24 -8.84 -21.60
CA SER A 267 0.00 -9.23 -22.99
C SER A 267 0.10 -10.76 -23.16
N ILE A 268 0.90 -11.45 -22.34
CA ILE A 268 1.08 -12.90 -22.48
C ILE A 268 -0.20 -13.66 -22.11
N VAL A 269 -0.92 -13.21 -21.07
CA VAL A 269 -2.18 -13.84 -20.63
C VAL A 269 -3.28 -13.68 -21.67
N TRP A 270 -3.38 -12.50 -22.28
CA TRP A 270 -4.33 -12.24 -23.36
C TRP A 270 -4.10 -13.19 -24.55
N ILE A 271 -2.85 -13.28 -25.01
CA ILE A 271 -2.48 -14.13 -26.15
C ILE A 271 -2.71 -15.61 -25.84
N TYR A 272 -2.34 -16.05 -24.64
CA TYR A 272 -2.57 -17.41 -24.19
C TYR A 272 -4.06 -17.78 -24.22
N ASN A 273 -4.91 -16.97 -23.58
CA ASN A 273 -6.35 -17.23 -23.50
C ASN A 273 -7.04 -17.14 -24.86
N ARG A 274 -6.60 -16.23 -25.73
CA ARG A 274 -7.07 -16.15 -27.11
C ARG A 274 -6.71 -17.39 -27.90
N SER A 275 -5.45 -17.85 -27.86
CA SER A 275 -5.03 -19.05 -28.59
C SER A 275 -5.84 -20.27 -28.15
N ARG A 276 -6.20 -20.33 -26.86
CA ARG A 276 -7.05 -21.39 -26.32
C ARG A 276 -8.48 -21.37 -26.81
N VAL A 277 -9.12 -20.22 -26.76
CA VAL A 277 -10.49 -20.04 -27.27
C VAL A 277 -10.58 -20.42 -28.75
N GLU A 278 -9.52 -20.18 -29.52
CA GLU A 278 -9.43 -20.56 -30.93
C GLU A 278 -9.23 -22.08 -31.14
N LYS A 279 -8.52 -22.78 -30.24
CA LYS A 279 -8.11 -24.19 -30.42
C LYS A 279 -8.98 -25.22 -29.68
N ASP A 280 -9.60 -24.85 -28.56
CA ASP A 280 -10.28 -25.78 -27.66
C ASP A 280 -11.79 -25.56 -27.70
N SER A 281 -12.52 -26.54 -28.27
CA SER A 281 -13.98 -26.52 -28.40
C SER A 281 -14.71 -26.60 -27.04
N SER A 282 -14.04 -27.07 -25.98
CA SER A 282 -14.63 -27.27 -24.66
C SER A 282 -14.74 -25.99 -23.81
N ILE A 283 -14.07 -24.91 -24.23
CA ILE A 283 -14.08 -23.62 -23.54
C ILE A 283 -15.49 -22.98 -23.60
N GLY A 284 -15.99 -22.58 -22.43
CA GLY A 284 -17.35 -22.07 -22.25
C GLY A 284 -17.63 -20.73 -22.95
N GLY A 285 -18.92 -20.41 -23.10
CA GLY A 285 -19.39 -19.25 -23.86
C GLY A 285 -18.86 -17.89 -23.39
N PHE A 286 -18.77 -17.68 -22.07
CA PHE A 286 -18.23 -16.44 -21.50
C PHE A 286 -16.76 -16.20 -21.92
N MET A 287 -15.89 -17.19 -21.75
CA MET A 287 -14.48 -17.09 -22.15
C MET A 287 -14.33 -16.86 -23.65
N ARG A 288 -15.16 -17.52 -24.48
CA ARG A 288 -15.19 -17.27 -25.93
C ARG A 288 -15.61 -15.84 -26.26
N PHE A 289 -16.61 -15.33 -25.55
CA PHE A 289 -17.08 -13.97 -25.73
C PHE A 289 -16.01 -12.95 -25.40
N VAL A 290 -15.35 -13.06 -24.23
CA VAL A 290 -14.33 -12.10 -23.78
C VAL A 290 -13.09 -12.11 -24.68
N PHE A 291 -12.60 -13.29 -25.09
CA PHE A 291 -11.35 -13.41 -25.86
C PHE A 291 -11.53 -13.58 -27.37
N ARG A 292 -12.73 -13.30 -27.94
CA ARG A 292 -12.91 -13.28 -29.41
C ARG A 292 -12.10 -12.13 -30.03
N ARG A 293 -11.83 -12.22 -31.33
CA ARG A 293 -11.07 -11.22 -32.09
C ARG A 293 -11.86 -9.91 -32.22
N SER A 294 -11.75 -9.02 -31.23
CA SER A 294 -12.36 -7.69 -31.26
C SER A 294 -11.56 -6.71 -30.40
N GLY A 295 -11.28 -5.52 -30.95
CA GLY A 295 -10.59 -4.45 -30.22
C GLY A 295 -11.41 -3.92 -29.03
N SER A 296 -12.74 -3.84 -29.15
CA SER A 296 -13.61 -3.37 -28.07
C SER A 296 -13.62 -4.28 -26.85
N LEU A 297 -13.32 -5.58 -27.03
CA LEU A 297 -13.24 -6.53 -25.92
C LEU A 297 -11.91 -6.50 -25.18
N VAL A 298 -10.84 -6.01 -25.81
CA VAL A 298 -9.63 -5.63 -25.07
C VAL A 298 -9.98 -4.49 -24.10
N GLY A 299 -10.77 -3.51 -24.56
CA GLY A 299 -11.28 -2.43 -23.73
C GLY A 299 -12.14 -2.94 -22.56
N LEU A 300 -13.08 -3.86 -22.82
CA LEU A 300 -13.88 -4.48 -21.75
C LEU A 300 -13.00 -5.22 -20.73
N TYR A 301 -12.02 -6.00 -21.19
CA TYR A 301 -11.12 -6.74 -20.32
C TYR A 301 -10.27 -5.83 -19.42
N VAL A 302 -9.74 -4.74 -19.99
CA VAL A 302 -9.08 -3.68 -19.21
C VAL A 302 -10.07 -3.07 -18.21
N GLY A 303 -11.28 -2.71 -18.66
CA GLY A 303 -12.34 -2.18 -17.79
C GLY A 303 -12.69 -3.09 -16.62
N LEU A 304 -12.72 -4.40 -16.82
CA LEU A 304 -12.92 -5.39 -15.75
C LEU A 304 -11.75 -5.42 -14.76
N CYS A 305 -10.51 -5.31 -15.23
CA CYS A 305 -9.33 -5.19 -14.35
C CYS A 305 -9.41 -3.90 -13.53
N PHE A 306 -9.82 -2.79 -14.14
CA PHE A 306 -10.05 -1.53 -13.44
C PHE A 306 -11.16 -1.65 -12.39
N ALA A 307 -12.29 -2.26 -12.75
CA ALA A 307 -13.39 -2.48 -11.82
C ALA A 307 -12.97 -3.35 -10.63
N TYR A 308 -12.19 -4.42 -10.87
CA TYR A 308 -11.66 -5.25 -9.79
C TYR A 308 -10.64 -4.49 -8.92
N GLY A 309 -9.74 -3.73 -9.54
CA GLY A 309 -8.73 -2.92 -8.89
C GLY A 309 -9.29 -1.77 -8.04
N SER A 310 -10.51 -1.31 -8.35
CA SER A 310 -11.21 -0.29 -7.54
C SER A 310 -11.36 -0.70 -6.08
N LEU A 311 -11.35 -2.00 -5.76
CA LEU A 311 -11.32 -2.51 -4.39
C LEU A 311 -10.14 -1.97 -3.59
N GLY A 312 -8.94 -1.94 -4.20
CA GLY A 312 -7.74 -1.38 -3.58
C GLY A 312 -7.84 0.14 -3.41
N TYR A 313 -8.43 0.83 -4.38
CA TYR A 313 -8.67 2.27 -4.32
C TYR A 313 -9.63 2.63 -3.19
N PHE A 314 -10.78 1.95 -3.09
CA PHE A 314 -11.74 2.18 -2.01
C PHE A 314 -11.12 1.88 -0.65
N ASN A 315 -10.35 0.79 -0.53
CA ASN A 315 -9.66 0.45 0.71
C ASN A 315 -8.75 1.56 1.24
N ALA A 316 -8.06 2.28 0.35
CA ALA A 316 -7.18 3.38 0.74
C ALA A 316 -7.95 4.58 1.36
N HIS A 317 -9.21 4.77 0.97
CA HIS A 317 -10.06 5.90 1.36
C HIS A 317 -11.10 5.56 2.44
N LEU A 318 -11.08 4.33 2.98
CA LEU A 318 -11.97 3.96 4.07
C LEU A 318 -11.53 4.59 5.39
N GLU A 319 -12.46 5.29 6.03
CA GLU A 319 -12.27 5.89 7.37
C GLU A 319 -12.59 4.89 8.49
N ILE A 320 -13.47 3.91 8.23
CA ILE A 320 -13.83 2.89 9.23
C ILE A 320 -12.71 1.84 9.31
N GLU A 321 -11.88 1.94 10.35
CA GLU A 321 -10.68 1.13 10.51
C GLU A 321 -10.96 -0.38 10.45
N THR A 322 -12.04 -0.85 11.09
CA THR A 322 -12.44 -2.26 11.08
C THR A 322 -12.70 -2.78 9.66
N VAL A 323 -13.43 -2.01 8.85
CA VAL A 323 -13.73 -2.38 7.46
C VAL A 323 -12.46 -2.33 6.62
N LYS A 324 -11.62 -1.31 6.84
CA LYS A 324 -10.31 -1.17 6.18
C LYS A 324 -9.39 -2.36 6.45
N ARG A 325 -9.31 -2.85 7.70
CA ARG A 325 -8.50 -4.02 8.06
C ARG A 325 -8.98 -5.28 7.35
N VAL A 326 -10.29 -5.55 7.36
CA VAL A 326 -10.88 -6.70 6.65
C VAL A 326 -10.58 -6.61 5.16
N LEU A 327 -10.86 -5.46 4.54
CA LEU A 327 -10.68 -5.27 3.11
C LEU A 327 -9.21 -5.35 2.69
N THR A 328 -8.29 -4.83 3.49
CA THR A 328 -6.85 -5.02 3.29
C THR A 328 -6.48 -6.50 3.32
N GLY A 329 -7.06 -7.28 4.24
CA GLY A 329 -6.91 -8.74 4.25
C GLY A 329 -7.43 -9.42 2.98
N VAL A 330 -8.56 -8.96 2.43
CA VAL A 330 -9.09 -9.46 1.14
C VAL A 330 -8.12 -9.15 0.00
N VAL A 331 -7.60 -7.92 -0.06
CA VAL A 331 -6.63 -7.51 -1.09
C VAL A 331 -5.35 -8.33 -1.00
N ALA A 332 -4.81 -8.53 0.20
CA ALA A 332 -3.63 -9.36 0.43
C ALA A 332 -3.85 -10.83 0.04
N ALA A 333 -5.01 -11.40 0.37
CA ALA A 333 -5.39 -12.73 -0.08
C ALA A 333 -5.48 -12.83 -1.61
N SER A 334 -6.04 -11.80 -2.26
CA SER A 334 -6.10 -11.69 -3.71
C SER A 334 -4.70 -11.69 -4.34
N SER A 335 -3.74 -10.92 -3.79
CA SER A 335 -2.34 -10.93 -4.25
C SER A 335 -1.70 -12.32 -4.14
N LEU A 336 -1.78 -12.95 -2.97
CA LEU A 336 -1.20 -14.29 -2.77
C LEU A 336 -1.83 -15.34 -3.69
N LEU A 337 -3.14 -15.24 -3.91
CA LEU A 337 -3.87 -16.15 -4.77
C LEU A 337 -3.52 -15.94 -6.25
N HIS A 338 -3.38 -14.68 -6.69
CA HIS A 338 -2.88 -14.34 -8.02
C HIS A 338 -1.51 -14.98 -8.26
N PHE A 339 -0.57 -14.80 -7.33
CA PHE A 339 0.76 -15.39 -7.47
C PHE A 339 0.72 -16.93 -7.55
N TYR A 340 -0.19 -17.56 -6.81
CA TYR A 340 -0.41 -19.00 -6.86
C TYR A 340 -0.97 -19.48 -8.21
N TYR A 341 -1.97 -18.78 -8.75
CA TYR A 341 -2.60 -19.11 -10.04
C TYR A 341 -1.66 -18.87 -11.22
N ASP A 342 -0.83 -17.85 -11.14
CA ASP A 342 0.16 -17.53 -12.15
C ASP A 342 1.26 -18.58 -12.27
N GLY A 343 1.57 -19.25 -11.16
CA GLY A 343 2.45 -20.41 -11.16
C GLY A 343 2.01 -21.53 -12.13
N PHE A 344 0.76 -21.55 -12.61
CA PHE A 344 0.31 -22.48 -13.65
C PHE A 344 0.63 -22.00 -15.07
N ILE A 345 0.80 -20.70 -15.30
CA ILE A 345 1.21 -20.13 -16.60
C ILE A 345 2.70 -20.38 -16.85
N TRP A 346 3.52 -20.18 -15.82
CA TRP A 346 4.98 -20.28 -15.92
C TRP A 346 5.51 -21.72 -15.95
N LYS A 347 4.64 -22.73 -15.78
CA LYS A 347 5.00 -24.15 -15.91
C LYS A 347 5.07 -24.56 -17.38
N VAL A 348 6.09 -24.07 -18.09
CA VAL A 348 6.43 -24.43 -19.49
C VAL A 348 6.76 -25.93 -19.69
N ARG A 349 6.78 -26.72 -18.61
CA ARG A 349 6.83 -28.19 -18.62
C ARG A 349 5.47 -28.86 -18.88
N ASP A 350 4.36 -28.17 -18.63
CA ASP A 350 3.02 -28.72 -18.87
C ASP A 350 2.68 -28.67 -20.37
N ARG A 351 2.24 -29.80 -20.91
CA ARG A 351 1.98 -29.97 -22.34
C ARG A 351 0.96 -28.96 -22.87
N SER A 352 -0.15 -28.76 -22.17
CA SER A 352 -1.19 -27.81 -22.58
C SER A 352 -0.68 -26.37 -22.59
N THR A 353 0.20 -26.03 -21.65
CA THR A 353 0.81 -24.71 -21.58
C THR A 353 1.75 -24.47 -22.78
N ARG A 354 2.54 -25.48 -23.16
CA ARG A 354 3.43 -25.42 -24.33
C ARG A 354 2.66 -25.27 -25.65
N GLU A 355 1.62 -26.06 -25.84
CA GLU A 355 0.80 -26.06 -27.08
C GLU A 355 0.11 -24.70 -27.31
N ASN A 356 -0.36 -24.07 -26.23
CA ASN A 356 -1.02 -22.77 -26.28
C ASN A 356 -0.05 -21.59 -26.43
N LEU A 357 1.21 -21.76 -26.02
CA LEU A 357 2.30 -20.82 -26.30
C LEU A 357 2.99 -21.08 -27.65
N GLY A 358 2.56 -22.11 -28.40
CA GLY A 358 3.16 -22.49 -29.67
C GLY A 358 4.61 -23.00 -29.51
N LEU A 359 4.83 -23.88 -28.54
CA LEU A 359 6.11 -24.55 -28.25
C LEU A 359 5.99 -26.06 -28.56
N ALA A 360 7.06 -26.69 -29.05
CA ALA A 360 7.07 -28.12 -29.38
C ALA A 360 6.74 -29.01 -28.17
N ALA A 361 5.94 -30.07 -28.34
CA ALA A 361 5.63 -31.01 -27.25
C ALA A 361 6.89 -31.77 -26.81
N GLY A 362 7.23 -31.72 -25.52
CA GLY A 362 8.32 -32.49 -24.93
C GLY A 362 7.77 -33.49 -23.92
N ASN A 363 8.27 -34.71 -23.95
CA ASN A 363 7.93 -35.74 -22.97
C ASN A 363 8.55 -35.39 -21.61
N VAL A 364 7.75 -35.45 -20.54
CA VAL A 364 8.29 -35.48 -19.17
C VAL A 364 7.50 -36.48 -18.33
N ALA A 365 8.14 -37.60 -18.03
CA ALA A 365 7.99 -38.29 -16.75
C ALA A 365 9.32 -38.97 -16.42
N ALA A 366 9.91 -38.61 -15.29
CA ALA A 366 10.77 -39.52 -14.53
C ALA A 366 10.12 -39.63 -13.14
N PRO A 367 9.84 -40.84 -12.64
CA PRO A 367 9.29 -41.01 -11.30
C PRO A 367 10.40 -40.72 -10.28
N SER A 368 10.14 -39.81 -9.33
CA SER A 368 11.02 -39.64 -8.17
C SER A 368 10.70 -40.75 -7.16
N ARG A 369 11.73 -41.51 -6.75
CA ARG A 369 11.66 -42.38 -5.58
C ARG A 369 11.70 -41.49 -4.34
N GLU A 370 10.53 -41.07 -3.85
CA GLU A 370 10.39 -40.31 -2.61
C GLU A 370 9.80 -41.22 -1.53
N LEU A 371 10.43 -41.22 -0.34
CA LEU A 371 10.02 -42.00 0.84
C LEU A 371 8.65 -41.55 1.43
N LEU A 372 8.20 -40.34 1.08
CA LEU A 372 6.91 -39.79 1.49
C LEU A 372 6.06 -39.48 0.24
N PRO A 373 4.72 -39.49 0.35
CA PRO A 373 3.86 -38.98 -0.72
C PRO A 373 4.25 -37.55 -1.09
N GLY A 374 4.35 -37.23 -2.39
CA GLY A 374 4.82 -35.92 -2.85
C GLY A 374 3.99 -34.72 -2.33
N TRP A 375 2.74 -34.93 -1.91
CA TRP A 375 1.94 -33.90 -1.24
C TRP A 375 2.40 -33.60 0.19
N ALA A 376 2.86 -34.62 0.93
CA ALA A 376 3.35 -34.47 2.30
C ALA A 376 4.72 -33.80 2.31
N LEU A 377 5.63 -34.21 1.43
CA LEU A 377 6.92 -33.54 1.18
C LEU A 377 6.73 -32.09 0.74
N HIS A 378 5.71 -31.81 -0.07
CA HIS A 378 5.37 -30.44 -0.43
C HIS A 378 4.85 -29.65 0.77
N GLY A 379 3.92 -30.21 1.55
CA GLY A 379 3.38 -29.59 2.77
C GLY A 379 4.47 -29.25 3.79
N LEU A 380 5.40 -30.17 4.06
CA LEU A 380 6.52 -29.95 4.98
C LEU A 380 7.44 -28.80 4.53
N LYS A 381 7.66 -28.64 3.21
CA LYS A 381 8.41 -27.49 2.68
C LYS A 381 7.70 -26.17 2.99
N TRP A 382 6.38 -26.09 2.83
CA TRP A 382 5.62 -24.88 3.16
C TRP A 382 5.58 -24.61 4.66
N VAL A 383 5.51 -25.65 5.50
CA VAL A 383 5.63 -25.49 6.95
C VAL A 383 6.99 -24.88 7.31
N GLY A 384 8.08 -25.41 6.76
CA GLY A 384 9.42 -24.88 7.02
C GLY A 384 9.65 -23.46 6.49
N VAL A 385 9.11 -23.13 5.31
CA VAL A 385 9.33 -21.82 4.68
C VAL A 385 8.40 -20.73 5.21
N PHE A 386 7.17 -21.07 5.61
CA PHE A 386 6.16 -20.08 6.00
C PHE A 386 5.69 -20.23 7.44
N VAL A 387 5.24 -21.41 7.84
CA VAL A 387 4.60 -21.58 9.15
C VAL A 387 5.59 -21.35 10.29
N VAL A 388 6.79 -21.92 10.20
CA VAL A 388 7.82 -21.76 11.25
C VAL A 388 8.33 -20.31 11.34
N PRO A 389 8.77 -19.65 10.25
CA PRO A 389 9.23 -18.27 10.34
C PRO A 389 8.12 -17.31 10.76
N LEU A 390 6.90 -17.48 10.25
CA LEU A 390 5.77 -16.65 10.64
C LEU A 390 5.39 -16.86 12.10
N GLY A 391 5.39 -18.10 12.59
CA GLY A 391 5.18 -18.39 14.01
C GLY A 391 6.24 -17.74 14.91
N ALA A 392 7.51 -17.78 14.51
CA ALA A 392 8.60 -17.12 15.23
C ALA A 392 8.44 -15.59 15.26
N LEU A 393 8.08 -14.98 14.13
CA LEU A 393 7.77 -13.56 14.02
C LEU A 393 6.60 -13.17 14.92
N LEU A 394 5.49 -13.93 14.90
CA LEU A 394 4.34 -13.69 15.76
C LEU A 394 4.70 -13.74 17.26
N ILE A 395 5.47 -14.74 17.67
CA ILE A 395 5.97 -14.82 19.05
C ILE A 395 6.84 -13.60 19.36
N GLY A 396 7.73 -13.22 18.44
CA GLY A 396 8.55 -12.02 18.56
C GLY A 396 7.73 -10.74 18.71
N GLN A 397 6.69 -10.55 17.88
CA GLN A 397 5.84 -9.36 17.88
C GLN A 397 5.10 -9.25 19.22
N SER A 398 4.57 -10.36 19.73
CA SER A 398 3.88 -10.40 21.04
C SER A 398 4.80 -10.11 22.23
N ARG A 399 6.11 -10.33 22.08
CA ARG A 399 7.11 -10.15 23.15
C ARG A 399 7.96 -8.90 22.99
N ASN A 400 7.86 -8.20 21.85
CA ASN A 400 8.71 -7.06 21.54
C ASN A 400 8.33 -5.87 22.43
N LYS A 401 9.27 -5.43 23.27
CA LYS A 401 9.13 -4.24 24.13
C LYS A 401 9.87 -3.01 23.58
N THR A 402 10.56 -3.16 22.45
CA THR A 402 11.35 -2.09 21.84
C THR A 402 10.41 -1.03 21.30
N SER A 403 10.57 0.23 21.72
CA SER A 403 9.74 1.32 21.23
C SER A 403 9.92 1.53 19.72
N GLU A 404 8.89 2.04 19.03
CA GLU A 404 8.99 2.35 17.59
C GLU A 404 10.09 3.37 17.29
N VAL A 405 10.34 4.30 18.21
CA VAL A 405 11.40 5.30 18.13
C VAL A 405 12.77 4.63 18.15
N GLU A 406 13.00 3.69 19.09
CA GLU A 406 14.27 2.97 19.17
C GLU A 406 14.50 2.06 17.95
N GLN A 407 13.44 1.40 17.46
CA GLN A 407 13.53 0.59 16.23
C GLN A 407 13.92 1.43 15.02
N THR A 408 13.28 2.57 14.82
CA THR A 408 13.57 3.47 13.69
C THR A 408 14.92 4.18 13.84
N ALA A 409 15.36 4.47 15.07
CA ALA A 409 16.71 4.98 15.35
C ALA A 409 17.80 4.01 14.88
N ARG A 410 17.65 2.71 15.18
CA ARG A 410 18.59 1.67 14.73
C ARG A 410 18.64 1.57 13.20
N ILE A 411 17.48 1.60 12.54
CA ILE A 411 17.40 1.57 11.07
C ILE A 411 18.12 2.79 10.46
N ALA A 412 17.90 4.00 10.99
CA ALA A 412 18.56 5.20 10.51
C ALA A 412 20.07 5.17 10.74
N ALA A 413 20.53 4.61 11.86
CA ALA A 413 21.95 4.41 12.13
C ALA A 413 22.62 3.40 11.19
N ASP A 414 21.91 2.32 10.84
CA ASP A 414 22.41 1.25 9.95
C ASP A 414 22.37 1.67 8.48
N LEU A 415 21.49 2.61 8.13
CA LEU A 415 21.27 3.12 6.78
C LEU A 415 21.43 4.65 6.74
N PRO A 416 22.60 5.21 7.06
CA PRO A 416 22.78 6.66 7.22
C PRO A 416 22.63 7.46 5.91
N GLY A 417 22.66 6.79 4.76
CA GLY A 417 22.38 7.39 3.45
C GLY A 417 20.91 7.31 3.02
N SER A 418 20.02 6.74 3.82
CA SER A 418 18.60 6.56 3.49
C SER A 418 17.77 7.74 3.99
N ALA A 419 17.39 8.65 3.09
CA ALA A 419 16.43 9.71 3.42
C ALA A 419 15.13 9.12 4.02
N ARG A 420 14.68 7.96 3.52
CA ARG A 420 13.48 7.28 4.01
C ARG A 420 13.62 6.75 5.44
N ALA A 421 14.80 6.26 5.83
CA ALA A 421 15.05 5.85 7.22
C ALA A 421 15.00 7.05 8.17
N HIS A 422 15.67 8.14 7.82
CA HIS A 422 15.65 9.39 8.59
C HIS A 422 14.25 10.00 8.69
N TRP A 423 13.48 9.99 7.59
CA TRP A 423 12.11 10.50 7.58
C TRP A 423 11.20 9.71 8.54
N LYS A 424 11.25 8.38 8.48
CA LYS A 424 10.46 7.54 9.38
C LYS A 424 10.86 7.76 10.83
N TYR A 425 12.15 7.88 11.10
CA TYR A 425 12.64 8.16 12.44
C TYR A 425 12.15 9.52 12.94
N ALA A 426 12.23 10.57 12.12
CA ALA A 426 11.65 11.89 12.40
C ALA A 426 10.16 11.81 12.77
N VAL A 427 9.35 11.09 11.99
CA VAL A 427 7.91 10.93 12.24
C VAL A 427 7.65 10.23 13.59
N LYS A 428 8.44 9.21 13.95
CA LYS A 428 8.31 8.54 15.25
C LYS A 428 8.74 9.44 16.41
N LEU A 429 9.81 10.23 16.23
CA LEU A 429 10.26 11.22 17.22
C LEU A 429 9.21 12.31 17.45
N GLN A 430 8.61 12.84 16.38
CA GLN A 430 7.54 13.83 16.46
C GLN A 430 6.35 13.29 17.26
N LYS A 431 5.91 12.05 16.99
CA LYS A 431 4.83 11.40 17.74
C LYS A 431 5.16 11.16 19.21
N ALA A 432 6.45 11.02 19.54
CA ALA A 432 6.94 10.89 20.91
C ALA A 432 7.26 12.24 21.57
N ASP A 433 6.86 13.36 20.95
CA ASP A 433 7.09 14.74 21.40
C ASP A 433 8.59 15.11 21.57
N ARG A 434 9.49 14.38 20.89
CA ARG A 434 10.93 14.65 20.85
C ARG A 434 11.25 15.59 19.69
N LEU A 435 10.71 16.81 19.77
CA LEU A 435 10.63 17.76 18.66
C LEU A 435 12.00 18.19 18.12
N ASP A 436 13.00 18.43 18.97
CA ASP A 436 14.34 18.83 18.52
C ASP A 436 15.03 17.74 17.69
N GLU A 437 14.91 16.49 18.12
CA GLU A 437 15.48 15.37 17.39
C GLU A 437 14.72 15.12 16.09
N ALA A 438 13.37 15.22 16.12
CA ALA A 438 12.55 15.10 14.92
C ALA A 438 12.95 16.13 13.87
N LEU A 439 13.15 17.39 14.29
CA LEU A 439 13.58 18.49 13.43
C LEU A 439 14.92 18.19 12.74
N GLU A 440 15.91 17.68 13.48
CA GLU A 440 17.21 17.34 12.87
C GLU A 440 17.07 16.19 11.87
N GLN A 441 16.29 15.16 12.19
CA GLN A 441 16.06 14.03 11.29
C GLN A 441 15.30 14.44 10.01
N TYR A 442 14.34 15.37 10.11
CA TYR A 442 13.69 15.97 8.93
C TYR A 442 14.69 16.75 8.06
N ARG A 443 15.59 17.52 8.68
CA ARG A 443 16.66 18.23 7.94
C ARG A 443 17.64 17.29 7.26
N ILE A 444 18.03 16.20 7.91
CA ILE A 444 18.87 15.16 7.29
C ILE A 444 18.15 14.54 6.10
N THR A 445 16.86 14.24 6.23
CA THR A 445 16.03 13.71 5.14
C THR A 445 16.09 14.62 3.91
N LEU A 446 15.81 15.91 4.07
CA LEU A 446 15.82 16.89 2.98
C LEU A 446 17.22 17.15 2.43
N ARG A 447 18.28 17.01 3.24
CA ARG A 447 19.67 17.07 2.76
C ARG A 447 20.03 15.90 1.87
N LEU A 448 19.61 14.69 2.24
CA LEU A 448 19.84 13.46 1.48
C LEU A 448 18.98 13.40 0.21
N ASN A 449 17.76 13.95 0.25
CA ASN A 449 16.87 14.03 -0.90
C ASN A 449 16.13 15.38 -0.98
N PRO A 450 16.77 16.42 -1.56
CA PRO A 450 16.17 17.77 -1.65
C PRO A 450 14.94 17.88 -2.54
N LYS A 451 14.61 16.82 -3.30
CA LYS A 451 13.46 16.78 -4.21
C LYS A 451 12.23 16.14 -3.58
N GLU A 452 12.38 15.50 -2.41
CA GLU A 452 11.27 14.91 -1.67
C GLU A 452 10.49 16.03 -1.00
N LYS A 453 9.17 16.06 -1.21
CA LYS A 453 8.34 17.18 -0.72
C LYS A 453 7.54 16.82 0.51
N GLU A 454 7.28 15.53 0.68
CA GLU A 454 6.54 14.95 1.79
C GLU A 454 7.12 15.32 3.17
N PRO A 455 8.46 15.37 3.40
CA PRO A 455 9.02 15.71 4.71
C PRO A 455 8.80 17.17 5.14
N HIS A 456 8.57 18.11 4.20
CA HIS A 456 8.39 19.52 4.51
C HIS A 456 7.17 19.78 5.41
N PHE A 457 6.11 18.99 5.27
CA PHE A 457 4.93 19.11 6.11
C PHE A 457 5.21 18.77 7.57
N GLY A 458 5.86 17.63 7.82
CA GLY A 458 6.26 17.23 9.17
C GLY A 458 7.28 18.20 9.79
N LEU A 459 8.23 18.71 9.00
CA LEU A 459 9.16 19.74 9.44
C LEU A 459 8.43 21.04 9.81
N GLY A 460 7.48 21.47 8.99
CA GLY A 460 6.63 22.63 9.24
C GLY A 460 5.82 22.50 10.53
N GLN A 461 5.21 21.33 10.78
CA GLN A 461 4.49 21.03 12.02
C GLN A 461 5.41 21.11 13.26
N VAL A 462 6.60 20.51 13.19
CA VAL A 462 7.58 20.54 14.28
C VAL A 462 8.04 21.98 14.56
N LEU A 463 8.36 22.75 13.51
CA LEU A 463 8.73 24.17 13.65
C LEU A 463 7.60 25.01 14.26
N ALA A 464 6.36 24.76 13.85
CA ALA A 464 5.19 25.43 14.41
C ALA A 464 5.02 25.11 15.90
N ALA A 465 5.18 23.83 16.29
CA ALA A 465 5.14 23.41 17.69
C ALA A 465 6.23 24.10 18.52
N GLN A 466 7.41 24.32 17.94
CA GLN A 466 8.52 25.08 18.54
C GLN A 466 8.35 26.62 18.48
N SER A 467 7.19 27.11 18.01
CA SER A 467 6.91 28.55 17.82
C SER A 467 7.85 29.27 16.83
N ARG A 468 8.53 28.53 15.96
CA ARG A 468 9.37 29.04 14.87
C ARG A 468 8.52 29.29 13.62
N LEU A 469 7.53 30.16 13.77
CA LEU A 469 6.42 30.32 12.83
C LEU A 469 6.84 30.75 11.42
N THR A 470 7.84 31.62 11.30
CA THR A 470 8.33 32.09 9.99
C THR A 470 8.98 30.97 9.19
N GLU A 471 9.73 30.09 9.85
CA GLU A 471 10.33 28.90 9.22
C GLU A 471 9.23 27.88 8.89
N ALA A 472 8.30 27.66 9.82
CA ALA A 472 7.17 26.75 9.62
C ALA A 472 6.36 27.13 8.37
N ARG A 473 6.09 28.43 8.15
CA ARG A 473 5.42 28.94 6.95
C ARG A 473 6.14 28.50 5.68
N ILE A 474 7.46 28.67 5.60
CA ILE A 474 8.25 28.34 4.40
C ILE A 474 8.13 26.85 4.07
N GLU A 475 8.28 26.01 5.08
CA GLU A 475 8.21 24.55 4.91
C GLU A 475 6.79 24.09 4.53
N LEU A 476 5.75 24.65 5.17
CA LEU A 476 4.36 24.36 4.82
C LEU A 476 3.98 24.86 3.41
N GLU A 477 4.49 26.01 2.97
CA GLU A 477 4.33 26.48 1.59
C GLU A 477 4.94 25.51 0.57
N GLU A 478 6.14 24.97 0.83
CA GLU A 478 6.75 23.97 -0.05
C GLU A 478 5.98 22.64 -0.04
N GLY A 479 5.48 22.24 1.14
CA GLY A 479 4.55 21.12 1.28
C GLY A 479 3.28 21.31 0.43
N LEU A 480 2.65 22.48 0.51
CA LEU A 480 1.43 22.81 -0.23
C LEU A 480 1.65 22.89 -1.75
N ARG A 481 2.82 23.35 -2.21
CA ARG A 481 3.17 23.29 -3.64
C ARG A 481 3.17 21.86 -4.18
N SER A 482 3.42 20.87 -3.32
CA SER A 482 3.42 19.45 -3.67
C SER A 482 2.03 18.82 -3.65
N GLN A 483 1.21 19.24 -2.68
CA GLN A 483 -0.11 18.69 -2.42
C GLN A 483 -1.15 19.81 -2.28
N PRO A 484 -1.42 20.58 -3.36
CA PRO A 484 -2.28 21.78 -3.31
C PRO A 484 -3.78 21.46 -3.16
N ARG A 485 -4.13 20.19 -2.99
CA ARG A 485 -5.49 19.69 -2.82
C ARG A 485 -5.65 18.89 -1.53
N ASP A 486 -4.64 18.89 -0.68
CA ASP A 486 -4.70 18.21 0.62
C ASP A 486 -5.26 19.18 1.67
N GLY A 487 -6.45 18.86 2.18
CA GLY A 487 -7.13 19.70 3.17
C GLY A 487 -6.39 19.78 4.50
N GLU A 488 -5.61 18.77 4.89
CA GLU A 488 -4.83 18.79 6.13
C GLU A 488 -3.66 19.78 6.02
N TYR A 489 -3.00 19.82 4.85
CA TYR A 489 -1.94 20.80 4.57
C TYR A 489 -2.46 22.24 4.66
N HIS A 490 -3.63 22.51 4.07
CA HIS A 490 -4.27 23.82 4.15
C HIS A 490 -4.64 24.17 5.60
N SER A 491 -5.14 23.21 6.39
CA SER A 491 -5.50 23.43 7.79
C SER A 491 -4.30 23.79 8.66
N GLU A 492 -3.19 23.04 8.57
CA GLU A 492 -1.97 23.35 9.33
C GLU A 492 -1.37 24.70 8.93
N TYR A 493 -1.39 25.01 7.63
CA TYR A 493 -0.91 26.28 7.14
C TYR A 493 -1.75 27.46 7.66
N ALA A 494 -3.08 27.29 7.70
CA ALA A 494 -4.00 28.27 8.27
C ALA A 494 -3.73 28.55 9.75
N VAL A 495 -3.43 27.51 10.55
CA VAL A 495 -3.06 27.65 11.98
C VAL A 495 -1.75 28.43 12.14
N VAL A 496 -0.75 28.20 11.28
CA VAL A 496 0.50 28.98 11.31
C VAL A 496 0.25 30.45 10.92
N LEU A 497 -0.57 30.71 9.90
CA LEU A 497 -0.96 32.06 9.50
C LEU A 497 -1.73 32.80 10.60
N GLU A 498 -2.64 32.12 11.31
CA GLU A 498 -3.35 32.67 12.46
C GLU A 498 -2.36 33.15 13.52
N ARG A 499 -1.39 32.30 13.89
CA ARG A 499 -0.37 32.61 14.90
C ARG A 499 0.61 33.71 14.45
N LEU A 500 0.75 33.93 13.14
CA LEU A 500 1.50 35.06 12.56
C LEU A 500 0.66 36.35 12.48
N GLY A 501 -0.63 36.31 12.81
CA GLY A 501 -1.55 37.45 12.75
C GLY A 501 -2.15 37.70 11.36
N GLU A 502 -1.92 36.82 10.39
CA GLU A 502 -2.42 36.95 9.01
C GLU A 502 -3.86 36.39 8.89
N LYS A 503 -4.81 36.99 9.64
CA LYS A 503 -6.18 36.48 9.83
C LYS A 503 -6.96 36.23 8.53
N ASP A 504 -6.89 37.15 7.57
CA ASP A 504 -7.64 37.03 6.31
C ASP A 504 -7.16 35.84 5.47
N LYS A 505 -5.84 35.62 5.43
CA LYS A 505 -5.26 34.48 4.74
C LYS A 505 -5.57 33.17 5.48
N SER A 506 -5.43 33.16 6.80
CA SER A 506 -5.81 32.00 7.63
C SER A 506 -7.27 31.58 7.39
N SER A 507 -8.20 32.54 7.36
CA SER A 507 -9.61 32.26 7.07
C SER A 507 -9.82 31.64 5.69
N ALA A 508 -9.10 32.10 4.66
CA ALA A 508 -9.18 31.55 3.31
C ALA A 508 -8.63 30.12 3.23
N GLU A 509 -7.52 29.85 3.93
CA GLU A 509 -6.90 28.52 3.98
C GLU A 509 -7.76 27.52 4.76
N HIS A 510 -8.37 27.89 5.89
CA HIS A 510 -9.35 27.05 6.58
C HIS A 510 -10.57 26.73 5.70
N ALA A 511 -11.10 27.73 4.97
CA ALA A 511 -12.20 27.51 4.04
C ALA A 511 -11.79 26.55 2.88
N ALA A 512 -10.54 26.66 2.41
CA ALA A 512 -9.99 25.72 1.43
C ALA A 512 -9.88 24.30 2.01
N ALA A 513 -9.41 24.16 3.26
CA ALA A 513 -9.29 22.88 3.95
C ALA A 513 -10.63 22.13 4.05
N ILE A 514 -11.71 22.84 4.40
CA ILE A 514 -13.06 22.26 4.47
C ILE A 514 -13.61 21.96 3.08
N ARG A 515 -13.38 22.83 2.09
CA ARG A 515 -13.82 22.56 0.71
C ARG A 515 -13.15 21.31 0.12
N LEU A 516 -11.88 21.09 0.43
CA LEU A 516 -11.10 19.95 -0.04
C LEU A 516 -11.43 18.66 0.73
N ALA A 517 -11.73 18.76 2.03
CA ALA A 517 -12.08 17.62 2.88
C ALA A 517 -13.37 17.91 3.70
N PRO A 518 -14.56 17.94 3.06
CA PRO A 518 -15.82 18.39 3.69
C PRO A 518 -16.41 17.41 4.72
N LYS A 519 -15.71 16.30 4.99
CA LYS A 519 -16.05 15.31 6.01
C LYS A 519 -14.97 15.19 7.09
N SER A 520 -13.92 16.01 7.02
CA SER A 520 -12.86 16.00 8.03
C SER A 520 -13.34 16.71 9.29
N GLY A 521 -13.68 15.92 10.32
CA GLY A 521 -14.07 16.47 11.63
C GLY A 521 -12.96 17.34 12.24
N ARG A 522 -11.68 17.01 11.99
CA ARG A 522 -10.52 17.81 12.41
C ARG A 522 -10.52 19.17 11.72
N ASN A 523 -10.69 19.24 10.40
CA ASN A 523 -10.63 20.51 9.68
C ASN A 523 -11.80 21.45 10.07
N HIS A 524 -12.99 20.87 10.27
CA HIS A 524 -14.13 21.62 10.82
C HIS A 524 -13.83 22.15 12.23
N TYR A 525 -13.24 21.32 13.10
CA TYR A 525 -12.86 21.74 14.45
C TYR A 525 -11.83 22.89 14.44
N GLU A 526 -10.76 22.78 13.64
CA GLU A 526 -9.73 23.83 13.56
C GLU A 526 -10.32 25.14 13.04
N PHE A 527 -11.19 25.12 12.03
CA PHE A 527 -11.84 26.33 11.55
C PHE A 527 -12.82 26.91 12.57
N ALA A 528 -13.58 26.05 13.26
CA ALA A 528 -14.47 26.47 14.34
C ALA A 528 -13.68 27.16 15.47
N MET A 529 -12.51 26.63 15.83
CA MET A 529 -11.61 27.23 16.81
C MET A 529 -11.10 28.60 16.35
N PHE A 530 -10.70 28.74 15.10
CA PHE A 530 -10.32 30.03 14.51
C PHE A 530 -11.47 31.05 14.61
N LEU A 531 -12.68 30.67 14.19
CA LEU A 531 -13.87 31.54 14.25
C LEU A 531 -14.27 31.89 15.69
N PHE A 532 -14.17 30.94 16.62
CA PHE A 532 -14.45 31.13 18.03
C PHE A 532 -13.50 32.15 18.67
N ARG A 533 -12.19 32.05 18.38
CA ARG A 533 -11.18 33.02 18.85
C ARG A 533 -11.38 34.41 18.24
N ASP A 534 -11.90 34.48 17.02
CA ASP A 534 -12.26 35.74 16.36
C ASP A 534 -13.63 36.30 16.80
N GLY A 535 -14.32 35.62 17.74
CA GLY A 535 -15.61 36.05 18.29
C GLY A 535 -16.82 35.80 17.38
N LYS A 536 -16.64 35.11 16.25
CA LYS A 536 -17.67 34.82 15.25
C LYS A 536 -18.49 33.59 15.63
N LEU A 537 -19.15 33.64 16.79
CA LEU A 537 -19.88 32.51 17.38
C LEU A 537 -20.95 31.91 16.45
N ASP A 538 -21.67 32.75 15.69
CA ASP A 538 -22.70 32.28 14.74
C ASP A 538 -22.13 31.43 13.58
N GLN A 539 -20.85 31.62 13.26
CA GLN A 539 -20.15 30.79 12.27
C GLN A 539 -19.43 29.61 12.93
N ALA A 540 -18.92 29.78 14.16
CA ALA A 540 -18.19 28.73 14.86
C ALA A 540 -19.07 27.54 15.26
N ILE A 541 -20.30 27.79 15.73
CA ILE A 541 -21.20 26.74 16.22
C ILE A 541 -21.52 25.70 15.13
N PRO A 542 -21.98 26.07 13.91
CA PRO A 542 -22.22 25.09 12.84
C PRO A 542 -20.98 24.27 12.47
N GLU A 543 -19.78 24.87 12.54
CA GLU A 543 -18.53 24.18 12.25
C GLU A 543 -18.14 23.20 13.38
N PHE A 544 -18.36 23.55 14.65
CA PHE A 544 -18.22 22.59 15.76
C PHE A 544 -19.25 21.45 15.67
N GLU A 545 -20.50 21.74 15.29
CA GLU A 545 -21.51 20.71 15.06
C GLU A 545 -21.11 19.78 13.91
N ALA A 546 -20.56 20.31 12.81
CA ALA A 546 -20.02 19.52 11.71
C ALA A 546 -18.82 18.68 12.16
N ALA A 547 -17.93 19.23 13.00
CA ALA A 547 -16.82 18.49 13.58
C ALA A 547 -17.29 17.26 14.36
N LEU A 548 -18.29 17.43 15.22
CA LEU A 548 -18.88 16.35 16.03
C LEU A 548 -19.77 15.40 15.23
N LYS A 549 -20.37 15.85 14.13
CA LYS A 549 -21.08 14.97 13.19
C LYS A 549 -20.13 13.93 12.59
N TYR A 550 -18.90 14.32 12.27
CA TYR A 550 -17.91 13.43 11.65
C TYR A 550 -16.97 12.77 12.68
N ASN A 551 -16.81 13.33 13.87
CA ASN A 551 -16.07 12.74 14.98
C ASN A 551 -16.85 12.89 16.30
N PRO A 552 -17.87 12.04 16.55
CA PRO A 552 -18.78 12.20 17.68
C PRO A 552 -18.16 11.90 19.04
N ASN A 553 -16.99 11.26 19.09
CA ASN A 553 -16.31 10.91 20.34
C ASN A 553 -15.13 11.86 20.64
N ASN A 554 -15.20 13.12 20.18
CA ASN A 554 -14.17 14.13 20.43
C ASN A 554 -14.51 14.97 21.69
N PRO A 555 -13.88 14.72 22.86
CA PRO A 555 -14.18 15.48 24.07
C PRO A 555 -13.88 16.98 23.92
N GLU A 556 -12.82 17.36 23.23
CA GLU A 556 -12.48 18.77 22.99
C GLU A 556 -13.53 19.47 22.12
N GLY A 557 -14.03 18.78 21.10
CA GLY A 557 -15.11 19.29 20.25
C GLY A 557 -16.39 19.55 21.05
N HIS A 558 -16.76 18.62 21.94
CA HIS A 558 -17.91 18.80 22.84
C HIS A 558 -17.68 19.97 23.81
N TYR A 559 -16.49 20.07 24.40
CA TYR A 559 -16.15 21.16 25.32
C TYR A 559 -16.24 22.53 24.64
N HIS A 560 -15.64 22.68 23.46
CA HIS A 560 -15.61 23.97 22.76
C HIS A 560 -16.97 24.38 22.17
N LEU A 561 -17.77 23.41 21.69
CA LEU A 561 -19.15 23.69 21.31
C LEU A 561 -19.97 24.14 22.52
N GLY A 562 -19.84 23.45 23.66
CA GLY A 562 -20.51 23.84 24.90
C GLY A 562 -20.12 25.26 25.33
N ARG A 563 -18.83 25.63 25.22
CA ARG A 563 -18.38 27.00 25.50
C ARG A 563 -18.98 28.04 24.56
N ALA A 564 -19.07 27.73 23.27
CA ALA A 564 -19.67 28.63 22.28
C ALA A 564 -21.18 28.85 22.56
N LEU A 565 -21.90 27.77 22.90
CA LEU A 565 -23.31 27.82 23.30
C LEU A 565 -23.51 28.59 24.60
N TYR A 566 -22.61 28.43 25.58
CA TYR A 566 -22.64 29.17 26.84
C TYR A 566 -22.53 30.67 26.61
N GLN A 567 -21.62 31.09 25.72
CA GLN A 567 -21.46 32.51 25.34
C GLN A 567 -22.68 33.06 24.59
N LYS A 568 -23.41 32.20 23.86
CA LYS A 568 -24.69 32.54 23.22
C LYS A 568 -25.89 32.52 24.18
N GLY A 569 -25.72 32.03 25.40
CA GLY A 569 -26.77 31.90 26.41
C GLY A 569 -27.63 30.65 26.28
N ASP A 570 -27.26 29.69 25.44
CA ASP A 570 -27.94 28.38 25.36
C ASP A 570 -27.40 27.44 26.45
N PHE A 571 -27.96 27.57 27.65
CA PHE A 571 -27.53 26.80 28.82
C PHE A 571 -27.92 25.31 28.74
N GLU A 572 -29.03 24.96 28.08
CA GLU A 572 -29.41 23.55 27.91
C GLU A 572 -28.50 22.84 26.90
N GLY A 573 -28.20 23.49 25.77
CA GLY A 573 -27.20 23.00 24.82
C GLY A 573 -25.82 22.87 25.47
N THR A 574 -25.40 23.87 26.25
CA THR A 574 -24.14 23.83 27.01
C THR A 574 -24.09 22.61 27.93
N LYS A 575 -25.13 22.40 28.75
CA LYS A 575 -25.23 21.27 29.68
C LYS A 575 -25.00 19.95 28.97
N ARG A 576 -25.74 19.70 27.88
CA ARG A 576 -25.64 18.46 27.10
C ARG A 576 -24.21 18.20 26.62
N HIS A 577 -23.56 19.21 26.05
CA HIS A 577 -22.20 19.03 25.51
C HIS A 577 -21.14 18.90 26.60
N TYR A 578 -21.30 19.60 27.72
CA TYR A 578 -20.41 19.46 28.86
C TYR A 578 -20.56 18.12 29.58
N GLU A 579 -21.77 17.58 29.73
CA GLU A 579 -22.01 16.23 30.27
C GLU A 579 -21.34 15.17 29.38
N GLU A 580 -21.44 15.32 28.06
CA GLU A 580 -20.79 14.43 27.12
C GLU A 580 -19.25 14.55 27.16
N THR A 581 -18.73 15.75 27.37
CA THR A 581 -17.29 15.98 27.62
C THR A 581 -16.84 15.20 28.84
N ALA A 582 -17.55 15.31 29.98
CA ALA A 582 -17.22 14.59 31.21
C ALA A 582 -17.36 13.06 31.06
N ARG A 583 -18.29 12.60 30.20
CA ARG A 583 -18.45 11.17 29.88
C ARG A 583 -17.28 10.62 29.08
N LEU A 584 -16.79 11.37 28.09
CA LEU A 584 -15.71 10.98 27.19
C LEU A 584 -14.33 11.17 27.84
N ASP A 585 -14.14 12.25 28.60
CA ASP A 585 -12.94 12.53 29.39
C ASP A 585 -13.32 12.98 30.83
N PRO A 586 -13.32 12.03 31.78
CA PRO A 586 -13.64 12.32 33.19
C PRO A 586 -12.67 13.28 33.90
N LYS A 587 -11.54 13.65 33.28
CA LYS A 587 -10.58 14.61 33.83
C LYS A 587 -10.66 15.99 33.17
N ALA A 588 -11.50 16.16 32.15
CA ALA A 588 -11.66 17.44 31.49
C ALA A 588 -12.11 18.51 32.50
N PRO A 589 -11.60 19.76 32.39
CA PRO A 589 -11.92 20.85 33.31
C PRO A 589 -13.31 21.44 33.02
N VAL A 590 -14.33 20.60 32.99
CA VAL A 590 -15.71 20.96 32.59
C VAL A 590 -16.66 21.06 33.79
N HIS A 591 -16.31 20.45 34.93
CA HIS A 591 -17.18 20.38 36.10
C HIS A 591 -17.50 21.75 36.73
N SER A 592 -16.55 22.69 36.73
CA SER A 592 -16.82 24.07 37.19
C SER A 592 -17.85 24.76 36.27
N GLY A 593 -17.68 24.61 34.95
CA GLY A 593 -18.64 25.09 33.94
C GLY A 593 -20.01 24.41 34.03
N LEU A 594 -20.07 23.09 34.25
CA LEU A 594 -21.31 22.36 34.50
C LEU A 594 -22.03 22.88 35.73
N GLY A 595 -21.31 23.09 36.83
CA GLY A 595 -21.89 23.65 38.05
C GLY A 595 -22.52 25.01 37.81
N ALA A 596 -21.84 25.90 37.09
CA ALA A 596 -22.37 27.21 36.72
C ALA A 596 -23.63 27.10 35.86
N VAL A 597 -23.64 26.19 34.88
CA VAL A 597 -24.79 25.94 34.00
C VAL A 597 -25.98 25.38 34.78
N TYR A 598 -25.78 24.37 35.64
CA TYR A 598 -26.84 23.83 36.49
C TYR A 598 -27.42 24.91 37.42
N PHE A 599 -26.56 25.76 37.99
CA PHE A 599 -27.02 26.84 38.85
C PHE A 599 -27.89 27.86 38.09
N ARG A 600 -27.50 28.21 36.85
CA ARG A 600 -28.28 29.10 35.96
C ARG A 600 -29.62 28.49 35.53
N LEU A 601 -29.69 27.17 35.42
CA LEU A 601 -30.93 26.42 35.14
C LEU A 601 -31.79 26.18 36.39
N GLY A 602 -31.40 26.71 37.56
CA GLY A 602 -32.12 26.54 38.83
C GLY A 602 -31.92 25.16 39.49
N GLN A 603 -31.01 24.34 38.97
CA GLN A 603 -30.70 23.00 39.46
C GLN A 603 -29.59 23.06 40.52
N THR A 604 -29.88 23.71 41.66
CA THR A 604 -28.86 24.06 42.66
C THR A 604 -28.18 22.84 43.30
N SER A 605 -28.88 21.72 43.47
CA SER A 605 -28.32 20.51 44.07
C SER A 605 -27.26 19.87 43.16
N GLU A 606 -27.55 19.79 41.88
CA GLU A 606 -26.67 19.31 40.82
C GLU A 606 -25.47 20.24 40.67
N ALA A 607 -25.69 21.56 40.72
CA ALA A 607 -24.62 22.54 40.70
C ALA A 607 -23.59 22.32 41.82
N ILE A 608 -24.06 22.13 43.06
CA ILE A 608 -23.22 21.83 44.22
C ILE A 608 -22.41 20.55 44.00
N ALA A 609 -23.02 19.50 43.43
CA ALA A 609 -22.33 18.26 43.15
C ALA A 609 -21.19 18.46 42.14
N GLN A 610 -21.44 19.22 41.07
CA GLN A 610 -20.43 19.50 40.04
C GLN A 610 -19.31 20.40 40.55
N PHE A 611 -19.58 21.43 41.34
CA PHE A 611 -18.52 22.24 41.94
C PHE A 611 -17.64 21.44 42.92
N LYS A 612 -18.24 20.53 43.69
CA LYS A 612 -17.47 19.61 44.55
C LYS A 612 -16.57 18.69 43.72
N GLU A 613 -17.07 18.20 42.59
CA GLU A 613 -16.25 17.36 41.69
C GLU A 613 -15.13 18.16 41.04
N ALA A 614 -15.38 19.41 40.64
CA ALA A 614 -14.35 20.32 40.15
C ALA A 614 -13.23 20.51 41.17
N LEU A 615 -13.56 20.77 42.44
CA LEU A 615 -12.59 20.91 43.53
C LEU A 615 -11.91 19.60 43.91
N ARG A 616 -12.56 18.45 43.69
CA ARG A 616 -11.94 17.13 43.87
C ARG A 616 -10.85 16.89 42.83
N LEU A 617 -11.09 17.32 41.58
CA LEU A 617 -10.14 17.18 40.47
C LEU A 617 -9.04 18.25 40.51
N ASN A 618 -9.40 19.48 40.87
CA ASN A 618 -8.50 20.62 41.03
C ASN A 618 -8.84 21.40 42.32
N PRO A 619 -8.17 21.11 43.44
CA PRO A 619 -8.41 21.80 44.72
C PRO A 619 -8.19 23.31 44.69
N ASP A 620 -7.42 23.82 43.72
CA ASP A 620 -7.07 25.25 43.59
C ASP A 620 -8.00 26.02 42.63
N ASP A 621 -9.10 25.43 42.17
CA ASP A 621 -10.12 26.10 41.34
C ASP A 621 -10.91 27.14 42.18
N ALA A 622 -10.39 28.36 42.22
CA ALA A 622 -10.97 29.47 42.96
C ALA A 622 -12.41 29.80 42.51
N GLU A 623 -12.69 29.70 41.22
CA GLU A 623 -14.03 29.95 40.65
C GLU A 623 -15.02 28.89 41.12
N ALA A 624 -14.65 27.60 41.10
CA ALA A 624 -15.49 26.53 41.63
C ALA A 624 -15.73 26.68 43.15
N ALA A 625 -14.71 27.08 43.91
CA ALA A 625 -14.83 27.31 45.35
C ALA A 625 -15.79 28.46 45.69
N GLU A 626 -15.68 29.57 44.97
CA GLU A 626 -16.57 30.72 45.13
C GLU A 626 -18.01 30.37 44.74
N ASN A 627 -18.20 29.76 43.56
CA ASN A 627 -19.52 29.35 43.08
C ASN A 627 -20.18 28.29 43.99
N LEU A 628 -19.40 27.39 44.59
CA LEU A 628 -19.92 26.44 45.59
C LEU A 628 -20.45 27.16 46.83
N ARG A 629 -19.75 28.19 47.33
CA ARG A 629 -20.22 28.97 48.49
C ARG A 629 -21.54 29.67 48.18
N PHE A 630 -21.65 30.30 47.01
CA PHE A 630 -22.88 30.93 46.56
C PHE A 630 -24.03 29.92 46.43
N ALA A 631 -23.78 28.76 45.81
CA ALA A 631 -24.78 27.72 45.63
C ALA A 631 -25.28 27.13 46.97
N LEU A 632 -24.39 26.94 47.95
CA LEU A 632 -24.74 26.47 49.28
C LEU A 632 -25.58 27.50 50.06
N SER A 633 -25.27 28.79 49.94
CA SER A 633 -26.07 29.87 50.56
C SER A 633 -27.49 29.88 49.98
N ALA A 634 -27.63 29.82 48.65
CA ALA A 634 -28.92 29.78 47.98
C ALA A 634 -29.75 28.53 48.34
N GLN A 635 -29.10 27.39 48.56
CA GLN A 635 -29.76 26.17 49.02
C GLN A 635 -30.20 26.26 50.51
N GLY A 636 -29.45 26.97 51.34
CA GLY A 636 -29.80 27.24 52.74
C GLY A 636 -31.03 28.15 52.87
N ASP A 637 -31.09 29.21 52.07
CA ASP A 637 -32.19 30.19 52.07
C ASP A 637 -33.51 29.65 51.51
N SER A 638 -33.44 28.63 50.63
CA SER A 638 -34.62 27.96 50.08
C SER A 638 -35.17 26.85 50.98
N ARG A 639 -34.39 26.35 51.95
CA ARG A 639 -34.84 25.38 52.96
C ARG A 639 -35.38 26.04 54.23
N SER A 640 -35.11 27.33 54.42
CA SER A 640 -35.54 28.12 55.59
C SER A 640 -36.81 28.94 55.35
N ARG A 641 -37.34 28.93 54.12
CA ARG A 641 -38.69 29.37 53.73
C ARG A 641 -39.57 28.17 53.51
#